data_AF-A0A9P1G0H5-F1
#
_entry.id   AF-A0A9P1G0H5-F1
#
_cell.length_a   1.000
_cell.length_b   1.000
_cell.length_c   1.000
_cell.angle_alpha   90.00
_cell.angle_beta   90.00
_cell.angle_gamma   90.00
#
_symmetry.space_group_name_H-M   'P 1'
#
loop_
_entity.id
_entity.type
_entity.pdbx_description
1 polymer ?
#
loop_
_entity_poly.entity_id
_entity_poly.type
_entity_poly.pdbx_seq_one_letter_code
_entity_poly.pdbx_strand_id
1 'polypeptide(L)'
;MQKLTEKCWVAPARRATKFIFMSCVYVSHHLVCTDKLQLNGTNLRRFYTLFYASFVLFVLANLGEDDRRASIIQGFNACSRMIMSVIFMDTLTAAPAQLALSLAETGVHAMRHPLPDTILFAWMQTLVCFSIIGFSAVLEYWVTSHISVLLDTESMVSSFRRMLRGVSDGEVLLNEEMHVCEDADCLKHLLMTQGNFQGKHFERLLVPEEICRFQEFLKQSMAEERKPEEERTKTPPCLRISLRGASDIRVGVDLWHVLMPEGGQRSKGNAPKCHGEMSCDQGDREPSESSYMSQKSCTSLLQNFPEQVDMTLCVDATTHWFDVEQAHLSFQRQPQSSDSSMPSLRRLVRPTDWETVRSKLKTVNASAGAELRLHLVDDAKRSMVAHGQVSTYRPPRGHEDAGQIQQGQREANQFLCFAGVIHEVASNLSDEGGDLKRICVESARRLSPFAPHTSKSEEQEERKTQVEAALWDVRARTYKHSIQFMVHLGGLGVLGMLHSLYVDPSMPQLVQLIFMSCVYVSHHMVCTDKLQLNGTNLRTFYTVFYASFVLFVLANLGQDDRRASIIQGFNACSRMIMSVIFMDTLTAAPAQLALSLAETGVHAMRHPLPDTILFAWMQTLVCFSIIGFSAVLEYWVTSHISVLLDTESMVSSFRRMLRGVSDGEVLLNEEMHVCEDADCLKHLLMTQGNFQGKHFERLLVPEEICRFQEFLKQSMAEERKPEEERTKTPPCLRISLRGASDIRVGVDLWHVLMPGRKDGMLHLLVLREDSEARATLPNAKMAKCGVPLGQCSSSSTSASDSGDGVGDQGDREPSESSYMSQKSCTSLLQSFPELVDMTLCVDATTHWFDVEQAHLSFQRQPQSSDSSMPSLRRLVRPTEWETVRSKLKTVSTSAGAELRLHLVDDAKRSMVAQGQASMYKPPRDHEDGMKLCLQLTEMVFEDKASRDWNLAAINE
;
A
#
# COMPACT_ATOMS: atom_id res chain seq x y z
N MET A 1 69.18 -35.87 18.99
CA MET A 1 68.55 -35.13 17.87
C MET A 1 67.22 -34.50 18.25
N GLN A 2 66.17 -35.24 18.63
CA GLN A 2 64.78 -34.75 18.83
C GLN A 2 64.62 -33.33 19.43
N LYS A 3 65.23 -33.02 20.59
CA LYS A 3 65.20 -31.67 21.22
C LYS A 3 65.83 -30.53 20.38
N LEU A 4 66.75 -30.84 19.46
CA LEU A 4 67.28 -29.88 18.46
C LEU A 4 66.31 -29.72 17.29
N THR A 5 65.71 -30.80 16.79
CA THR A 5 64.69 -30.73 15.72
C THR A 5 63.50 -29.86 16.16
N GLU A 6 63.04 -30.08 17.39
CA GLU A 6 61.98 -29.34 18.05
C GLU A 6 62.31 -27.84 18.23
N LYS A 7 63.48 -27.52 18.80
CA LYS A 7 63.88 -26.12 19.04
C LYS A 7 64.26 -25.35 17.78
N CYS A 8 64.93 -25.98 16.82
CA CYS A 8 65.49 -25.29 15.65
C CYS A 8 64.52 -25.21 14.46
N TRP A 9 63.56 -26.13 14.34
CA TRP A 9 62.65 -26.19 13.18
C TRP A 9 61.17 -26.07 13.57
N VAL A 10 60.69 -26.84 14.54
CA VAL A 10 59.27 -26.86 14.91
C VAL A 10 58.83 -25.56 15.58
N ALA A 11 59.60 -25.05 16.55
CA ALA A 11 59.24 -23.82 17.25
C ALA A 11 59.25 -22.55 16.35
N PRO A 12 60.24 -22.32 15.47
CA PRO A 12 60.17 -21.22 14.50
C PRO A 12 59.02 -21.37 13.50
N ALA A 13 58.78 -22.59 12.97
CA ALA A 13 57.69 -22.83 12.04
C ALA A 13 56.32 -22.49 12.65
N ARG A 14 56.03 -22.97 13.87
CA ARG A 14 54.78 -22.61 14.59
C ARG A 14 54.62 -21.11 14.78
N ARG A 15 55.70 -20.38 15.13
CA ARG A 15 55.66 -18.91 15.27
C ARG A 15 55.35 -18.23 13.94
N ALA A 16 55.97 -18.67 12.84
CA ALA A 16 55.68 -18.17 11.51
C ALA A 16 54.21 -18.43 11.12
N THR A 17 53.68 -19.64 11.34
CA THR A 17 52.26 -19.96 11.08
C THR A 17 51.31 -19.06 11.87
N LYS A 18 51.56 -18.82 13.18
CA LYS A 18 50.75 -17.91 13.99
C LYS A 18 50.81 -16.46 13.49
N PHE A 19 51.99 -15.97 13.11
CA PHE A 19 52.16 -14.62 12.57
C PHE A 19 51.44 -14.46 11.23
N ILE A 20 51.67 -15.38 10.28
CA ILE A 20 51.00 -15.40 8.97
C ILE A 20 49.49 -15.44 9.15
N PHE A 21 48.96 -16.29 10.04
CA PHE A 21 47.53 -16.32 10.35
C PHE A 21 47.00 -14.96 10.81
N MET A 22 47.62 -14.34 11.81
CA MET A 22 47.18 -13.04 12.33
C MET A 22 47.30 -11.92 11.27
N SER A 23 48.34 -11.93 10.45
CA SER A 23 48.47 -11.01 9.31
C SER A 23 47.38 -11.24 8.26
N CYS A 24 47.07 -12.48 7.91
CA CYS A 24 46.00 -12.81 6.97
C CYS A 24 44.63 -12.37 7.51
N VAL A 25 44.34 -12.63 8.79
CA VAL A 25 43.10 -12.17 9.46
C VAL A 25 43.01 -10.64 9.47
N TYR A 26 44.09 -9.95 9.86
CA TYR A 26 44.12 -8.48 9.91
C TYR A 26 43.94 -7.85 8.52
N VAL A 27 44.67 -8.31 7.51
CA VAL A 27 44.55 -7.82 6.13
C VAL A 27 43.16 -8.12 5.58
N SER A 28 42.61 -9.31 5.85
CA SER A 28 41.24 -9.68 5.46
C SER A 28 40.20 -8.74 6.06
N HIS A 29 40.27 -8.50 7.37
CA HIS A 29 39.37 -7.57 8.07
C HIS A 29 39.52 -6.13 7.56
N HIS A 30 40.75 -5.65 7.35
CA HIS A 30 41.04 -4.32 6.82
C HIS A 30 40.52 -4.13 5.38
N LEU A 31 40.60 -5.15 4.51
CA LEU A 31 40.08 -5.08 3.14
C LEU A 31 38.55 -4.98 3.11
N VAL A 32 37.86 -5.61 4.08
CA VAL A 32 36.41 -5.47 4.27
C VAL A 32 36.07 -4.08 4.84
N CYS A 33 36.71 -3.66 5.94
CA CYS A 33 36.45 -2.35 6.58
C CYS A 33 36.93 -1.12 5.78
N THR A 34 37.44 -1.30 4.56
CA THR A 34 37.79 -0.19 3.65
C THR A 34 37.07 -0.29 2.30
N ASP A 35 36.04 -1.15 2.20
CA ASP A 35 35.22 -1.41 1.00
C ASP A 35 36.00 -1.84 -0.25
N LYS A 36 37.30 -2.17 -0.10
CA LYS A 36 38.19 -2.59 -1.20
C LYS A 36 37.90 -4.01 -1.68
N LEU A 37 37.15 -4.79 -0.90
CA LEU A 37 36.68 -6.13 -1.26
C LEU A 37 35.15 -6.11 -1.36
N GLN A 38 34.63 -6.02 -2.58
CA GLN A 38 33.18 -6.13 -2.81
C GLN A 38 32.70 -7.57 -2.54
N LEU A 39 32.00 -7.72 -1.42
CA LEU A 39 31.52 -8.99 -0.89
C LEU A 39 30.14 -9.36 -1.46
N ASN A 40 30.11 -9.88 -2.69
CA ASN A 40 28.94 -10.65 -3.12
C ASN A 40 28.84 -11.97 -2.31
N GLY A 41 27.65 -12.54 -2.16
CA GLY A 41 27.42 -13.71 -1.28
C GLY A 41 28.31 -14.92 -1.58
N THR A 42 28.68 -15.14 -2.85
CA THR A 42 29.62 -16.20 -3.24
C THR A 42 31.07 -15.93 -2.81
N ASN A 43 31.55 -14.68 -2.93
CA ASN A 43 32.88 -14.28 -2.46
C ASN A 43 32.93 -14.30 -0.93
N LEU A 44 31.85 -13.87 -0.28
CA LEU A 44 31.65 -13.89 1.16
C LEU A 44 31.78 -15.32 1.73
N ARG A 45 31.01 -16.27 1.19
CA ARG A 45 31.09 -17.69 1.54
C ARG A 45 32.48 -18.30 1.33
N ARG A 46 33.17 -17.95 0.23
CA ARG A 46 34.56 -18.39 -0.05
C ARG A 46 35.56 -17.81 0.96
N PHE A 47 35.45 -16.51 1.26
CA PHE A 47 36.26 -15.81 2.24
C PHE A 47 36.10 -16.39 3.65
N TYR A 48 34.87 -16.71 4.06
CA TYR A 48 34.61 -17.42 5.33
C TYR A 48 35.21 -18.83 5.35
N THR A 49 35.09 -19.59 4.26
CA THR A 49 35.68 -20.93 4.14
C THR A 49 37.19 -20.88 4.32
N LEU A 50 37.86 -19.90 3.70
CA LEU A 50 39.30 -19.65 3.86
C LEU A 50 39.65 -19.21 5.29
N PHE A 51 38.84 -18.36 5.92
CA PHE A 51 39.06 -17.92 7.31
C PHE A 51 38.95 -19.11 8.27
N TYR A 52 37.87 -19.91 8.18
CA TYR A 52 37.68 -21.09 9.02
C TYR A 52 38.82 -22.11 8.82
N ALA A 53 39.23 -22.40 7.58
CA ALA A 53 40.38 -23.26 7.32
C ALA A 53 41.69 -22.70 7.92
N SER A 54 41.90 -21.39 7.83
CA SER A 54 43.04 -20.70 8.45
C SER A 54 42.99 -20.75 9.98
N PHE A 55 41.80 -20.64 10.58
CA PHE A 55 41.60 -20.76 12.03
C PHE A 55 41.82 -22.20 12.52
N VAL A 56 41.38 -23.21 11.76
CA VAL A 56 41.76 -24.62 12.01
C VAL A 56 43.28 -24.75 12.00
N LEU A 57 43.99 -24.22 10.99
CA LEU A 57 45.45 -24.23 10.94
C LEU A 57 46.11 -23.48 12.11
N PHE A 58 45.50 -22.39 12.61
CA PHE A 58 45.95 -21.71 13.83
C PHE A 58 45.79 -22.59 15.06
N VAL A 59 44.62 -23.21 15.27
CA VAL A 59 44.41 -24.18 16.37
C VAL A 59 45.44 -25.31 16.25
N LEU A 60 45.63 -25.88 15.06
CA LEU A 60 46.62 -26.92 14.78
C LEU A 60 48.07 -26.47 15.06
N ALA A 61 48.41 -25.19 14.86
CA ALA A 61 49.73 -24.63 15.18
C ALA A 61 49.95 -24.41 16.70
N ASN A 62 48.89 -24.36 17.51
CA ASN A 62 48.96 -24.21 18.97
C ASN A 62 49.12 -25.55 19.72
N LEU A 63 48.94 -26.70 19.06
CA LEU A 63 48.85 -28.05 19.66
C LEU A 63 50.14 -28.60 20.32
N GLY A 64 51.12 -27.76 20.63
CA GLY A 64 52.36 -28.14 21.29
C GLY A 64 52.99 -27.03 22.11
N GLU A 65 52.19 -26.14 22.69
CA GLU A 65 52.57 -25.41 23.90
C GLU A 65 52.18 -26.20 25.16
N ASP A 66 52.79 -25.83 26.29
CA ASP A 66 52.64 -26.48 27.59
C ASP A 66 51.18 -26.46 28.07
N ASP A 67 50.77 -27.50 28.82
CA ASP A 67 49.38 -27.68 29.25
C ASP A 67 48.81 -26.48 30.04
N ARG A 68 49.65 -25.71 30.75
CA ARG A 68 49.25 -24.45 31.43
C ARG A 68 48.72 -23.37 30.48
N ARG A 69 49.13 -23.38 29.21
CA ARG A 69 48.65 -22.44 28.19
C ARG A 69 47.48 -23.01 27.39
N ALA A 70 47.29 -24.33 27.40
CA ALA A 70 46.23 -24.98 26.66
C ALA A 70 44.84 -24.51 27.10
N SER A 71 44.62 -24.24 28.40
CA SER A 71 43.36 -23.72 28.92
C SER A 71 43.02 -22.31 28.44
N ILE A 72 43.98 -21.37 28.53
CA ILE A 72 43.82 -20.00 28.04
C ILE A 72 43.55 -20.00 26.52
N ILE A 73 44.23 -20.87 25.77
CA ILE A 73 44.00 -21.05 24.33
C ILE A 73 42.62 -21.69 24.07
N GLN A 74 42.19 -22.68 24.86
CA GLN A 74 40.87 -23.32 24.69
C GLN A 74 39.71 -22.34 24.96
N GLY A 75 39.81 -21.52 26.02
CA GLY A 75 38.82 -20.47 26.30
C GLY A 75 38.76 -19.42 25.19
N PHE A 76 39.91 -18.98 24.68
CA PHE A 76 40.00 -18.08 23.52
C PHE A 76 39.44 -18.73 22.25
N ASN A 77 39.70 -20.02 22.01
CA ASN A 77 39.16 -20.76 20.88
C ASN A 77 37.63 -20.85 20.97
N ALA A 78 37.07 -21.18 22.14
CA ALA A 78 35.63 -21.28 22.36
C ALA A 78 34.92 -19.94 22.08
N CYS A 79 35.44 -18.84 22.63
CA CYS A 79 34.94 -17.48 22.34
C CYS A 79 35.02 -17.16 20.84
N SER A 80 36.21 -17.36 20.24
CA SER A 80 36.46 -17.10 18.82
C SER A 80 35.51 -17.90 17.93
N ARG A 81 35.33 -19.21 18.21
CA ARG A 81 34.44 -20.11 17.49
C ARG A 81 32.98 -19.66 17.55
N MET A 82 32.52 -19.16 18.70
CA MET A 82 31.14 -18.67 18.80
C MET A 82 30.98 -17.30 18.12
N ILE A 83 31.90 -16.35 18.31
CA ILE A 83 31.93 -15.05 17.61
C ILE A 83 31.90 -15.26 16.09
N MET A 84 32.75 -16.13 15.56
CA MET A 84 32.79 -16.52 14.15
C MET A 84 31.42 -17.04 13.64
N SER A 85 30.73 -17.84 14.45
CA SER A 85 29.45 -18.46 14.05
C SER A 85 28.24 -17.52 14.24
N VAL A 86 28.45 -16.36 14.87
CA VAL A 86 27.48 -15.26 14.91
C VAL A 86 27.68 -14.33 13.72
N ILE A 87 28.90 -13.84 13.51
CA ILE A 87 29.18 -12.87 12.43
C ILE A 87 28.89 -13.55 11.08
N PHE A 88 29.10 -14.87 10.99
CA PHE A 88 28.92 -15.66 9.78
C PHE A 88 27.77 -16.65 9.95
N MET A 89 26.54 -16.12 9.85
CA MET A 89 25.25 -16.84 9.90
C MET A 89 24.99 -17.65 8.63
N ASP A 90 25.88 -18.60 8.34
CA ASP A 90 25.78 -19.54 7.23
C ASP A 90 26.08 -20.94 7.80
N THR A 91 25.08 -21.58 8.38
CA THR A 91 25.19 -22.89 9.05
C THR A 91 25.75 -23.97 8.14
N LEU A 92 25.52 -23.90 6.82
CA LEU A 92 26.09 -24.82 5.84
C LEU A 92 27.62 -24.74 5.78
N THR A 93 28.22 -23.59 6.11
CA THR A 93 29.68 -23.46 6.27
C THR A 93 30.15 -23.57 7.72
N ALA A 94 29.39 -23.01 8.67
CA ALA A 94 29.76 -23.01 10.08
C ALA A 94 29.73 -24.42 10.67
N ALA A 95 28.69 -25.23 10.41
CA ALA A 95 28.56 -26.55 11.03
C ALA A 95 29.69 -27.54 10.66
N PRO A 96 30.10 -27.69 9.38
CA PRO A 96 31.28 -28.48 9.03
C PRO A 96 32.57 -27.96 9.65
N ALA A 97 32.76 -26.63 9.71
CA ALA A 97 33.95 -26.02 10.31
C ALA A 97 34.01 -26.23 11.84
N GLN A 98 32.88 -26.06 12.54
CA GLN A 98 32.77 -26.31 13.98
C GLN A 98 32.98 -27.79 14.32
N LEU A 99 32.47 -28.71 13.49
CA LEU A 99 32.71 -30.14 13.64
C LEU A 99 34.19 -30.48 13.43
N ALA A 100 34.82 -29.96 12.37
CA ALA A 100 36.24 -30.17 12.09
C ALA A 100 37.15 -29.63 13.21
N LEU A 101 36.84 -28.45 13.76
CA LEU A 101 37.54 -27.88 14.92
C LEU A 101 37.37 -28.77 16.17
N SER A 102 36.15 -29.24 16.43
CA SER A 102 35.86 -30.10 17.58
C SER A 102 36.56 -31.46 17.49
N LEU A 103 36.61 -32.06 16.30
CA LEU A 103 37.35 -33.29 16.04
C LEU A 103 38.87 -33.09 16.14
N ALA A 104 39.41 -31.97 15.65
CA ALA A 104 40.83 -31.65 15.76
C ALA A 104 41.26 -31.45 17.23
N GLU A 105 40.51 -30.66 18.00
CA GLU A 105 40.80 -30.44 19.43
C GLU A 105 40.65 -31.74 20.25
N THR A 106 39.63 -32.56 19.95
CA THR A 106 39.42 -33.88 20.59
C THR A 106 40.54 -34.88 20.26
N GLY A 107 40.93 -34.98 18.99
CA GLY A 107 41.99 -35.89 18.55
C GLY A 107 43.36 -35.57 19.18
N VAL A 108 43.60 -34.30 19.52
CA VAL A 108 44.84 -33.89 20.20
C VAL A 108 44.77 -34.16 21.69
N HIS A 109 43.61 -33.95 22.32
CA HIS A 109 43.40 -34.37 23.70
C HIS A 109 43.63 -35.89 23.84
N ALA A 110 43.12 -36.68 22.89
CA ALA A 110 43.33 -38.13 22.81
C ALA A 110 44.81 -38.56 22.67
N MET A 111 45.67 -37.71 22.08
CA MET A 111 47.12 -37.97 21.98
C MET A 111 47.89 -37.59 23.25
N ARG A 112 47.31 -36.81 24.17
CA ARG A 112 47.97 -36.31 25.40
C ARG A 112 47.47 -36.99 26.69
N HIS A 113 46.20 -37.39 26.74
CA HIS A 113 45.51 -37.73 27.97
C HIS A 113 44.91 -39.15 27.94
N PRO A 114 44.73 -39.81 29.10
CA PRO A 114 44.17 -41.15 29.14
C PRO A 114 42.73 -41.17 28.59
N LEU A 115 42.27 -42.37 28.21
CA LEU A 115 40.99 -42.56 27.54
C LEU A 115 39.77 -41.98 28.31
N PRO A 116 39.65 -42.08 29.65
CA PRO A 116 38.51 -41.49 30.38
C PRO A 116 38.45 -39.97 30.30
N ASP A 117 39.56 -39.27 30.57
CA ASP A 117 39.67 -37.81 30.42
C ASP A 117 39.29 -37.38 28.98
N THR A 118 39.73 -38.15 27.99
CA THR A 118 39.46 -37.92 26.58
C THR A 118 38.00 -38.14 26.20
N ILE A 119 37.31 -39.13 26.78
CA ILE A 119 35.86 -39.32 26.57
C ILE A 119 35.07 -38.15 27.16
N LEU A 120 35.42 -37.68 28.37
CA LEU A 120 34.78 -36.52 28.99
C LEU A 120 35.02 -35.24 28.18
N PHE A 121 36.26 -35.01 27.73
CA PHE A 121 36.60 -33.90 26.85
C PHE A 121 35.81 -33.97 25.53
N ALA A 122 35.81 -35.12 24.86
CA ALA A 122 35.08 -35.33 23.60
C ALA A 122 33.58 -35.04 23.75
N TRP A 123 32.96 -35.46 24.86
CA TRP A 123 31.55 -35.21 25.14
C TRP A 123 31.25 -33.73 25.35
N MET A 124 32.02 -33.04 26.19
CA MET A 124 31.89 -31.59 26.42
C MET A 124 32.15 -30.78 25.14
N GLN A 125 33.17 -31.17 24.37
CA GLN A 125 33.52 -30.56 23.10
C GLN A 125 32.44 -30.79 22.03
N THR A 126 31.74 -31.92 22.08
CA THR A 126 30.56 -32.23 21.25
C THR A 126 29.36 -31.39 21.67
N LEU A 127 29.09 -31.22 22.98
CA LEU A 127 28.05 -30.32 23.49
C LEU A 127 28.31 -28.86 23.07
N VAL A 128 29.54 -28.36 23.21
CA VAL A 128 29.92 -27.01 22.74
C VAL A 128 29.70 -26.89 21.24
N CYS A 129 30.09 -27.89 20.45
CA CYS A 129 29.87 -27.91 18.99
C CYS A 129 28.37 -27.81 18.64
N PHE A 130 27.53 -28.68 19.19
CA PHE A 130 26.08 -28.65 18.95
C PHE A 130 25.40 -27.41 19.51
N SER A 131 25.90 -26.83 20.61
CA SER A 131 25.39 -25.58 21.16
C SER A 131 25.66 -24.41 20.22
N ILE A 132 26.88 -24.30 19.68
CA ILE A 132 27.24 -23.27 18.70
C ILE A 132 26.47 -23.47 17.37
N ILE A 133 26.36 -24.70 16.88
CA ILE A 133 25.65 -25.00 15.63
C ILE A 133 24.14 -24.73 15.75
N GLY A 134 23.50 -25.23 16.82
CA GLY A 134 22.08 -24.99 17.08
C GLY A 134 21.78 -23.52 17.31
N PHE A 135 22.66 -22.81 18.02
CA PHE A 135 22.59 -21.36 18.18
C PHE A 135 22.66 -20.63 16.83
N SER A 136 23.63 -20.96 15.96
CA SER A 136 23.73 -20.33 14.64
C SER A 136 22.55 -20.66 13.73
N ALA A 137 21.95 -21.85 13.86
CA ALA A 137 20.71 -22.19 13.14
C ALA A 137 19.52 -21.35 13.61
N VAL A 138 19.37 -21.14 14.92
CA VAL A 138 18.35 -20.24 15.48
C VAL A 138 18.59 -18.79 15.02
N LEU A 139 19.85 -18.34 14.99
CA LEU A 139 20.19 -16.97 14.60
C LEU A 139 20.03 -16.73 13.08
N GLU A 140 20.44 -17.68 12.23
CA GLU A 140 20.23 -17.64 10.78
C GLU A 140 18.73 -17.67 10.44
N TYR A 141 17.95 -18.56 11.07
CA TYR A 141 16.49 -18.59 10.93
C TYR A 141 15.85 -17.27 11.38
N TRP A 142 16.26 -16.73 12.52
CA TRP A 142 15.72 -15.48 13.05
C TRP A 142 16.06 -14.27 12.15
N VAL A 143 17.31 -14.14 11.70
CA VAL A 143 17.73 -13.05 10.78
C VAL A 143 17.09 -13.19 9.40
N THR A 144 17.02 -14.39 8.82
CA THR A 144 16.33 -14.59 7.53
C THR A 144 14.84 -14.28 7.64
N SER A 145 14.18 -14.68 8.73
CA SER A 145 12.79 -14.33 9.06
C SER A 145 12.58 -12.84 9.39
N HIS A 146 13.62 -12.04 9.64
CA HIS A 146 13.51 -10.59 9.84
C HIS A 146 13.89 -9.81 8.57
N ILE A 147 14.79 -10.36 7.74
CA ILE A 147 15.11 -9.81 6.41
C ILE A 147 13.94 -10.01 5.45
N SER A 148 13.22 -11.16 5.51
CA SER A 148 12.01 -11.35 4.71
C SER A 148 11.01 -10.22 4.97
N VAL A 149 10.73 -9.91 6.25
CA VAL A 149 9.78 -8.84 6.62
C VAL A 149 10.24 -7.46 6.12
N LEU A 150 11.55 -7.19 5.97
CA LEU A 150 12.00 -5.94 5.34
C LEU A 150 11.73 -5.91 3.83
N LEU A 151 12.05 -7.00 3.10
CA LEU A 151 11.76 -7.11 1.66
C LEU A 151 10.25 -7.07 1.39
N ASP A 152 9.48 -7.71 2.26
CA ASP A 152 8.03 -7.69 2.33
C ASP A 152 7.49 -6.25 2.46
N THR A 153 8.14 -5.36 3.23
CA THR A 153 7.70 -3.96 3.33
C THR A 153 7.96 -3.15 2.05
N GLU A 154 9.09 -3.32 1.37
CA GLU A 154 9.30 -2.69 0.04
C GLU A 154 8.28 -3.23 -0.98
N SER A 155 7.98 -4.53 -0.95
CA SER A 155 6.93 -5.14 -1.78
C SER A 155 5.53 -4.63 -1.42
N MET A 156 5.24 -4.38 -0.15
CA MET A 156 3.95 -3.85 0.29
C MET A 156 3.77 -2.41 -0.20
N VAL A 157 4.79 -1.57 -0.09
CA VAL A 157 4.77 -0.19 -0.62
C VAL A 157 4.61 -0.17 -2.13
N SER A 158 5.37 -0.98 -2.89
CA SER A 158 5.21 -1.03 -4.35
C SER A 158 3.82 -1.51 -4.77
N SER A 159 3.20 -2.40 -3.99
CA SER A 159 1.85 -2.91 -4.23
C SER A 159 0.75 -1.89 -3.85
N PHE A 160 0.91 -1.13 -2.75
CA PHE A 160 0.06 0.03 -2.47
C PHE A 160 0.14 1.09 -3.58
N ARG A 161 1.35 1.43 -4.05
CA ARG A 161 1.55 2.35 -5.19
C ARG A 161 0.91 1.82 -6.47
N ARG A 162 1.00 0.52 -6.76
CA ARG A 162 0.27 -0.15 -7.85
C ARG A 162 -1.25 0.00 -7.68
N MET A 163 -1.78 -0.20 -6.48
CA MET A 163 -3.23 -0.12 -6.22
C MET A 163 -3.77 1.30 -6.40
N LEU A 164 -3.04 2.32 -5.94
CA LEU A 164 -3.41 3.73 -6.13
C LEU A 164 -3.53 4.08 -7.61
N ARG A 165 -2.59 3.64 -8.47
CA ARG A 165 -2.68 3.77 -9.94
C ARG A 165 -3.87 3.05 -10.58
N GLY A 166 -4.59 2.21 -9.82
CA GLY A 166 -5.85 1.60 -10.24
C GLY A 166 -7.08 2.47 -9.97
N VAL A 167 -7.02 3.40 -9.02
CA VAL A 167 -8.18 4.18 -8.54
C VAL A 167 -8.03 5.70 -8.76
N SER A 168 -6.80 6.23 -8.81
CA SER A 168 -6.47 7.62 -9.17
C SER A 168 -5.80 7.73 -10.54
N ASP A 169 -5.83 8.93 -11.13
CA ASP A 169 -5.14 9.24 -12.40
C ASP A 169 -3.59 9.28 -12.28
N GLY A 170 -3.05 9.05 -11.08
CA GLY A 170 -1.61 8.99 -10.85
C GLY A 170 -1.19 9.21 -9.39
N GLU A 171 0.12 9.18 -9.19
CA GLU A 171 0.83 9.51 -7.96
C GLU A 171 2.02 10.42 -8.26
N VAL A 172 2.47 11.24 -7.31
CA VAL A 172 3.67 12.10 -7.45
C VAL A 172 4.47 12.02 -6.16
N LEU A 173 5.66 11.41 -6.21
CA LEU A 173 6.57 11.37 -5.06
C LEU A 173 7.32 12.71 -4.95
N LEU A 174 7.23 13.33 -3.76
CA LEU A 174 7.92 14.57 -3.41
C LEU A 174 8.95 14.31 -2.30
N ASN A 175 10.01 15.13 -2.23
CA ASN A 175 10.91 15.17 -1.07
C ASN A 175 10.46 16.24 -0.05
N GLU A 176 11.20 16.37 1.05
CA GLU A 176 10.98 17.39 2.09
C GLU A 176 10.95 18.83 1.55
N GLU A 177 11.70 19.09 0.47
CA GLU A 177 11.73 20.37 -0.24
C GLU A 177 10.66 20.49 -1.34
N MET A 178 9.66 19.61 -1.37
CA MET A 178 8.57 19.59 -2.35
C MET A 178 9.01 19.47 -3.82
N HIS A 179 10.22 18.96 -4.07
CA HIS A 179 10.72 18.61 -5.40
C HIS A 179 10.27 17.20 -5.81
N VAL A 180 9.86 17.04 -7.07
CA VAL A 180 9.45 15.74 -7.62
C VAL A 180 10.66 14.80 -7.71
N CYS A 181 10.59 13.63 -7.05
CA CYS A 181 11.72 12.69 -6.90
C CYS A 181 11.93 11.76 -8.10
N GLU A 182 10.83 11.32 -8.72
CA GLU A 182 10.78 10.30 -9.77
C GLU A 182 10.27 10.92 -11.09
N ASP A 183 10.31 10.18 -12.20
CA ASP A 183 9.77 10.70 -13.46
C ASP A 183 8.23 10.55 -13.50
N ALA A 184 7.54 11.65 -13.21
CA ALA A 184 6.08 11.68 -13.05
C ALA A 184 5.33 11.62 -14.40
N ASP A 185 5.28 10.43 -15.01
CA ASP A 185 4.54 10.15 -16.25
C ASP A 185 3.06 10.59 -16.20
N CYS A 186 2.42 10.47 -15.04
CA CYS A 186 1.06 10.96 -14.80
C CYS A 186 0.93 12.48 -15.03
N LEU A 187 1.91 13.28 -14.57
CA LEU A 187 1.94 14.73 -14.79
C LEU A 187 2.20 15.05 -16.26
N LYS A 188 3.04 14.29 -16.97
CA LYS A 188 3.23 14.45 -18.43
C LYS A 188 1.89 14.31 -19.17
N HIS A 189 1.12 13.28 -18.80
CA HIS A 189 -0.19 12.99 -19.40
C HIS A 189 -1.25 14.03 -19.02
N LEU A 190 -1.43 14.31 -17.72
CA LEU A 190 -2.41 15.28 -17.21
C LEU A 190 -2.15 16.71 -17.73
N LEU A 191 -0.89 17.12 -17.81
CA LEU A 191 -0.50 18.47 -18.23
C LEU A 191 -0.27 18.60 -19.74
N MET A 192 -0.35 17.49 -20.50
CA MET A 192 -0.06 17.42 -21.93
C MET A 192 1.35 17.97 -22.28
N THR A 193 2.36 17.60 -21.49
CA THR A 193 3.75 18.09 -21.64
C THR A 193 4.76 16.96 -21.72
N GLN A 194 5.74 17.07 -22.60
CA GLN A 194 6.86 16.11 -22.75
C GLN A 194 8.05 16.40 -21.81
N GLY A 195 7.96 17.42 -20.95
CA GLY A 195 9.08 17.81 -20.10
C GLY A 195 9.27 16.87 -18.90
N ASN A 196 10.51 16.45 -18.63
CA ASN A 196 10.84 15.77 -17.38
C ASN A 196 10.47 16.66 -16.17
N PHE A 197 9.81 16.08 -15.16
CA PHE A 197 9.40 16.78 -13.93
C PHE A 197 10.35 16.59 -12.75
N GLN A 198 11.24 15.59 -12.81
CA GLN A 198 12.20 15.28 -11.76
C GLN A 198 13.04 16.50 -11.39
N GLY A 199 13.19 16.77 -10.09
CA GLY A 199 13.92 17.92 -9.56
C GLY A 199 13.21 19.28 -9.74
N LYS A 200 11.95 19.32 -10.21
CA LYS A 200 11.14 20.56 -10.17
C LYS A 200 10.33 20.64 -8.89
N HIS A 201 10.31 21.83 -8.28
CA HIS A 201 9.48 22.15 -7.13
C HIS A 201 8.00 22.15 -7.53
N PHE A 202 7.16 21.39 -6.82
CA PHE A 202 5.77 21.12 -7.22
C PHE A 202 4.92 22.39 -7.35
N GLU A 203 5.15 23.41 -6.52
CA GLU A 203 4.43 24.70 -6.62
C GLU A 203 4.59 25.40 -7.98
N ARG A 204 5.66 25.11 -8.74
CA ARG A 204 5.85 25.65 -10.10
C ARG A 204 4.87 25.06 -11.12
N LEU A 205 4.16 23.99 -10.76
CA LEU A 205 3.12 23.33 -11.54
C LEU A 205 1.72 23.84 -11.17
N LEU A 206 1.60 24.68 -10.14
CA LEU A 206 0.32 25.26 -9.71
C LEU A 206 0.02 26.55 -10.46
N VAL A 207 -1.26 26.87 -10.60
CA VAL A 207 -1.69 28.25 -10.85
C VAL A 207 -1.30 29.10 -9.62
N PRO A 208 -0.75 30.33 -9.78
CA PRO A 208 -0.29 31.14 -8.63
C PRO A 208 -1.35 31.41 -7.55
N GLU A 209 -2.62 31.46 -7.93
CA GLU A 209 -3.79 31.60 -7.06
C GLU A 209 -3.95 30.42 -6.06
N GLU A 210 -3.48 29.22 -6.43
CA GLU A 210 -3.66 27.99 -5.66
C GLU A 210 -2.49 27.69 -4.70
N ILE A 211 -1.33 28.35 -4.86
CA ILE A 211 -0.13 28.07 -4.06
C ILE A 211 -0.40 28.26 -2.56
N CYS A 212 -1.08 29.34 -2.17
CA CYS A 212 -1.41 29.60 -0.76
C CYS A 212 -2.34 28.52 -0.18
N ARG A 213 -3.32 28.04 -0.95
CA ARG A 213 -4.24 26.96 -0.54
C ARG A 213 -3.52 25.63 -0.41
N PHE A 214 -2.62 25.31 -1.33
CA PHE A 214 -1.78 24.12 -1.27
C PHE A 214 -0.87 24.13 -0.02
N GLN A 215 -0.21 25.26 0.27
CA GLN A 215 0.58 25.41 1.50
C GLN A 215 -0.26 25.32 2.79
N GLU A 216 -1.50 25.81 2.78
CA GLU A 216 -2.41 25.67 3.93
C GLU A 216 -2.87 24.22 4.10
N PHE A 217 -3.28 23.56 3.02
CA PHE A 217 -3.64 22.14 2.99
C PHE A 217 -2.51 21.24 3.49
N LEU A 218 -1.25 21.48 3.09
CA LEU A 218 -0.11 20.74 3.61
C LEU A 218 0.09 20.95 5.12
N LYS A 219 -0.08 22.19 5.61
CA LYS A 219 -0.04 22.47 7.07
C LYS A 219 -1.17 21.74 7.80
N GLN A 220 -2.37 21.69 7.23
CA GLN A 220 -3.51 20.95 7.77
C GLN A 220 -3.26 19.43 7.76
N SER A 221 -2.79 18.85 6.65
CA SER A 221 -2.44 17.42 6.56
C SER A 221 -1.34 17.04 7.55
N MET A 222 -0.25 17.81 7.62
CA MET A 222 0.87 17.60 8.53
C MET A 222 0.50 17.81 10.02
N ALA A 223 -0.54 18.60 10.31
CA ALA A 223 -1.10 18.74 11.65
C ALA A 223 -2.04 17.58 11.99
N GLU A 224 -2.80 17.08 11.00
CA GLU A 224 -3.70 15.94 11.14
C GLU A 224 -2.92 14.62 11.34
N GLU A 225 -1.82 14.41 10.62
CA GLU A 225 -0.94 13.24 10.81
C GLU A 225 -0.20 13.25 12.16
N ARG A 226 -0.03 14.41 12.80
CA ARG A 226 0.56 14.51 14.16
C ARG A 226 -0.44 14.29 15.30
N LYS A 227 -1.71 14.02 15.00
CA LYS A 227 -2.67 13.58 16.02
C LYS A 227 -2.46 12.10 16.37
N PRO A 228 -2.76 11.68 17.63
CA PRO A 228 -2.92 10.28 17.99
C PRO A 228 -3.88 9.56 17.04
N GLU A 229 -3.67 8.28 16.76
CA GLU A 229 -4.47 7.54 15.77
C GLU A 229 -5.98 7.51 16.09
N GLU A 230 -6.34 7.57 17.38
CA GLU A 230 -7.73 7.70 17.86
C GLU A 230 -8.39 9.06 17.52
N GLU A 231 -7.59 10.13 17.38
CA GLU A 231 -8.08 11.48 17.05
C GLU A 231 -8.02 11.82 15.55
N ARG A 232 -7.33 11.00 14.75
CA ARG A 232 -7.21 11.20 13.30
C ARG A 232 -8.55 10.99 12.59
N THR A 233 -8.92 11.89 11.70
CA THR A 233 -10.12 11.73 10.85
C THR A 233 -10.03 10.44 10.01
N LYS A 234 -11.11 9.65 9.96
CA LYS A 234 -11.15 8.38 9.17
C LYS A 234 -10.85 8.57 7.67
N THR A 235 -11.08 9.77 7.14
CA THR A 235 -10.70 10.21 5.79
C THR A 235 -9.66 11.33 5.87
N PRO A 236 -8.65 11.38 4.98
CA PRO A 236 -7.69 12.48 4.91
C PRO A 236 -8.32 13.69 4.22
N PRO A 237 -7.75 14.89 4.38
CA PRO A 237 -8.18 16.06 3.61
C PRO A 237 -7.93 15.83 2.11
N CYS A 238 -8.80 16.39 1.28
CA CYS A 238 -8.67 16.43 -0.18
C CYS A 238 -8.74 17.89 -0.61
N LEU A 239 -7.83 18.34 -1.48
CA LEU A 239 -7.80 19.69 -2.02
C LEU A 239 -7.93 19.65 -3.54
N ARG A 240 -9.00 20.27 -4.07
CA ARG A 240 -9.15 20.51 -5.50
C ARG A 240 -8.33 21.73 -5.90
N ILE A 241 -7.41 21.56 -6.85
CA ILE A 241 -6.49 22.61 -7.33
C ILE A 241 -6.44 22.67 -8.85
N SER A 242 -6.03 23.82 -9.39
CA SER A 242 -5.68 23.96 -10.80
C SER A 242 -4.16 23.83 -11.01
N LEU A 243 -3.74 22.81 -11.76
CA LEU A 243 -2.38 22.72 -12.29
C LEU A 243 -2.25 23.55 -13.58
N ARG A 244 -1.02 23.97 -13.89
CA ARG A 244 -0.65 24.71 -15.10
C ARG A 244 -0.09 23.74 -16.15
N GLY A 245 -0.93 23.39 -17.13
CA GLY A 245 -0.57 22.55 -18.26
C GLY A 245 0.23 23.27 -19.35
N ALA A 246 0.44 22.59 -20.47
CA ALA A 246 0.95 23.19 -21.70
C ALA A 246 0.08 24.40 -22.11
N SER A 247 0.72 25.46 -22.63
CA SER A 247 0.05 26.69 -23.09
C SER A 247 -0.92 27.32 -22.09
N ASP A 248 -0.58 27.25 -20.79
CA ASP A 248 -1.33 27.83 -19.66
C ASP A 248 -2.77 27.29 -19.49
N ILE A 249 -3.07 26.12 -20.06
CA ILE A 249 -4.30 25.38 -19.79
C ILE A 249 -4.38 25.04 -18.29
N ARG A 250 -5.43 25.49 -17.61
CA ARG A 250 -5.73 25.10 -16.23
C ARG A 250 -6.30 23.67 -16.21
N VAL A 251 -5.63 22.75 -15.54
CA VAL A 251 -6.08 21.36 -15.36
C VAL A 251 -6.53 21.18 -13.91
N GLY A 252 -7.83 21.04 -13.70
CA GLY A 252 -8.38 20.77 -12.36
C GLY A 252 -8.08 19.35 -11.93
N VAL A 253 -7.47 19.17 -10.76
CA VAL A 253 -7.21 17.87 -10.14
C VAL A 253 -7.63 17.90 -8.67
N ASP A 254 -8.12 16.76 -8.17
CA ASP A 254 -8.30 16.53 -6.75
C ASP A 254 -7.01 15.90 -6.18
N LEU A 255 -6.48 16.46 -5.09
CA LEU A 255 -5.19 16.09 -4.51
C LEU A 255 -5.33 15.64 -3.06
N TRP A 256 -4.79 14.46 -2.78
CA TRP A 256 -4.62 13.88 -1.45
C TRP A 256 -3.12 13.90 -1.08
N HIS A 257 -2.81 13.93 0.22
CA HIS A 257 -1.45 13.93 0.73
C HIS A 257 -1.28 12.83 1.80
N VAL A 258 -0.14 12.15 1.76
CA VAL A 258 0.31 11.15 2.73
C VAL A 258 1.81 11.37 2.97
N LEU A 259 2.21 11.47 4.23
CA LEU A 259 3.62 11.53 4.60
C LEU A 259 4.25 10.13 4.49
N MET A 260 5.35 10.04 3.73
CA MET A 260 6.20 8.86 3.71
C MET A 260 7.32 9.03 4.75
N PRO A 261 7.57 8.06 5.66
CA PRO A 261 8.67 8.15 6.61
C PRO A 261 10.04 8.15 5.92
N GLU A 262 10.95 9.00 6.38
CA GLU A 262 12.29 9.28 5.81
C GLU A 262 13.09 8.01 5.46
N GLY A 263 12.99 6.97 6.29
CA GLY A 263 13.69 5.70 6.11
C GLY A 263 13.35 4.95 4.81
N GLY A 264 12.20 5.23 4.19
CA GLY A 264 11.77 4.60 2.94
C GLY A 264 12.51 5.10 1.69
N GLN A 265 13.20 6.25 1.74
CA GLN A 265 13.91 6.82 0.59
C GLN A 265 15.41 6.46 0.51
N ARG A 266 15.81 5.27 0.99
CA ARG A 266 17.18 4.76 0.76
C ARG A 266 17.43 4.65 -0.75
N SER A 267 18.33 5.49 -1.26
CA SER A 267 18.29 5.87 -2.67
C SER A 267 18.77 4.76 -3.61
N LYS A 268 17.89 4.32 -4.52
CA LYS A 268 18.25 3.59 -5.76
C LYS A 268 19.09 4.45 -6.73
N GLY A 269 19.59 5.62 -6.31
CA GLY A 269 20.18 6.64 -7.16
C GLY A 269 21.21 7.53 -6.47
N ASN A 270 22.40 6.99 -6.20
CA ASN A 270 23.63 7.79 -6.14
C ASN A 270 24.88 6.98 -6.53
N ALA A 271 24.74 6.14 -7.56
CA ALA A 271 25.91 5.63 -8.28
C ALA A 271 26.63 6.83 -8.94
N PRO A 272 27.95 7.00 -8.75
CA PRO A 272 28.67 8.15 -9.31
C PRO A 272 28.62 8.11 -10.84
N LYS A 273 28.24 9.24 -11.46
CA LYS A 273 28.24 9.40 -12.92
C LYS A 273 29.66 9.42 -13.47
N CYS A 274 30.26 8.25 -13.65
CA CYS A 274 31.44 8.09 -14.48
C CYS A 274 31.07 8.42 -15.93
N HIS A 275 31.44 9.61 -16.41
CA HIS A 275 31.43 9.93 -17.84
C HIS A 275 32.44 9.02 -18.55
N GLY A 276 31.94 7.96 -19.17
CA GLY A 276 32.65 7.13 -20.14
C GLY A 276 31.84 7.08 -21.42
N GLU A 277 32.23 7.86 -22.41
CA GLU A 277 31.65 7.78 -23.75
C GLU A 277 32.10 6.47 -24.41
N MET A 278 31.17 5.58 -24.74
CA MET A 278 31.42 4.51 -25.69
C MET A 278 30.15 4.22 -26.50
N SER A 279 30.18 4.60 -27.78
CA SER A 279 29.08 4.35 -28.71
C SER A 279 28.98 2.86 -29.06
N CYS A 280 27.76 2.35 -29.16
CA CYS A 280 27.39 1.14 -29.88
C CYS A 280 25.99 1.34 -30.49
N ASP A 281 25.79 0.80 -31.69
CA ASP A 281 24.69 1.18 -32.58
C ASP A 281 23.32 0.55 -32.28
N GLN A 282 22.34 1.11 -33.00
CA GLN A 282 20.91 0.82 -33.04
C GLN A 282 20.50 -0.67 -32.91
N GLY A 283 19.35 -0.86 -32.27
CA GLY A 283 18.51 -2.04 -32.38
C GLY A 283 17.04 -1.63 -32.29
N ASP A 284 16.48 -1.09 -33.37
CA ASP A 284 15.12 -0.54 -33.40
C ASP A 284 14.06 -1.62 -33.07
N ARG A 285 13.21 -1.32 -32.08
CA ARG A 285 11.98 -2.07 -31.77
C ARG A 285 10.85 -1.10 -31.47
N GLU A 286 9.74 -1.29 -32.17
CA GLU A 286 8.54 -0.47 -32.02
C GLU A 286 7.90 -0.69 -30.63
N PRO A 287 7.44 0.37 -29.94
CA PRO A 287 6.64 0.22 -28.73
C PRO A 287 5.22 -0.23 -29.09
N SER A 288 4.79 -1.36 -28.52
CA SER A 288 3.44 -1.91 -28.72
C SER A 288 2.34 -0.99 -28.16
N GLU A 289 1.15 -1.08 -28.75
CA GLU A 289 0.04 -0.16 -28.49
C GLU A 289 -0.49 -0.15 -27.04
N SER A 290 -1.13 0.98 -26.73
CA SER A 290 -1.53 1.48 -25.41
C SER A 290 -2.76 0.83 -24.77
N SER A 291 -2.83 0.92 -23.43
CA SER A 291 -4.08 0.87 -22.66
C SER A 291 -4.53 2.30 -22.30
N TYR A 292 -5.81 2.64 -22.52
CA TYR A 292 -6.36 3.98 -22.24
C TYR A 292 -7.65 3.96 -21.40
N MET A 293 -7.81 4.99 -20.57
CA MET A 293 -8.94 5.19 -19.65
C MET A 293 -10.24 5.65 -20.35
N SER A 294 -11.37 5.34 -19.72
CA SER A 294 -12.72 5.67 -20.18
C SER A 294 -13.15 7.09 -19.79
N GLN A 295 -13.48 7.95 -20.75
CA GLN A 295 -13.93 9.33 -20.53
C GLN A 295 -15.44 9.49 -20.82
N LYS A 296 -16.30 9.28 -19.82
CA LYS A 296 -17.77 9.31 -19.96
C LYS A 296 -18.37 10.68 -19.63
N SER A 297 -19.09 11.29 -20.60
CA SER A 297 -20.31 12.12 -20.45
C SER A 297 -20.58 12.96 -21.71
N CYS A 298 -21.55 12.53 -22.55
CA CYS A 298 -22.37 13.34 -23.50
C CYS A 298 -23.14 12.49 -24.54
N THR A 299 -22.93 11.18 -24.57
CA THR A 299 -23.43 10.20 -25.56
C THR A 299 -24.96 10.04 -25.63
N SER A 300 -25.71 10.62 -24.69
CA SER A 300 -27.16 10.45 -24.54
C SER A 300 -28.01 10.99 -25.71
N LEU A 301 -27.48 11.85 -26.57
CA LEU A 301 -28.20 12.35 -27.76
C LEU A 301 -28.46 11.26 -28.81
N LEU A 302 -27.51 10.34 -29.04
CA LEU A 302 -27.62 9.30 -30.06
C LEU A 302 -28.09 7.94 -29.51
N GLN A 303 -27.90 7.68 -28.22
CA GLN A 303 -28.18 6.36 -27.62
C GLN A 303 -29.67 6.04 -27.44
N ASN A 304 -30.56 7.03 -27.47
CA ASN A 304 -31.95 6.86 -27.03
C ASN A 304 -32.95 6.52 -28.14
N PHE A 305 -32.62 6.71 -29.43
CA PHE A 305 -33.62 6.70 -30.52
C PHE A 305 -33.12 5.95 -31.78
N PRO A 306 -33.27 4.62 -31.86
CA PRO A 306 -32.91 3.86 -33.07
C PRO A 306 -33.84 4.14 -34.27
N GLU A 307 -34.98 4.81 -34.08
CA GLU A 307 -35.85 5.32 -35.15
C GLU A 307 -35.41 6.69 -35.72
N GLN A 308 -34.23 7.20 -35.36
CA GLN A 308 -33.67 8.43 -35.92
C GLN A 308 -33.05 8.18 -37.30
N VAL A 309 -33.54 8.89 -38.33
CA VAL A 309 -33.13 8.69 -39.73
C VAL A 309 -32.14 9.75 -40.21
N ASP A 310 -32.42 11.02 -39.89
CA ASP A 310 -31.57 12.16 -40.24
C ASP A 310 -31.20 12.98 -39.00
N MET A 311 -30.02 13.61 -39.04
CA MET A 311 -29.56 14.55 -38.02
C MET A 311 -28.82 15.72 -38.67
N THR A 312 -29.29 16.94 -38.43
CA THR A 312 -28.58 18.16 -38.84
C THR A 312 -28.05 18.88 -37.61
N LEU A 313 -26.72 19.00 -37.48
CA LEU A 313 -26.05 19.71 -36.40
C LEU A 313 -25.46 21.02 -36.92
N CYS A 314 -25.84 22.17 -36.34
CA CYS A 314 -25.07 23.40 -36.48
C CYS A 314 -23.99 23.43 -35.40
N VAL A 315 -22.72 23.39 -35.81
CA VAL A 315 -21.56 23.39 -34.92
C VAL A 315 -20.65 24.58 -35.16
N ASP A 316 -20.14 25.19 -34.10
CA ASP A 316 -19.12 26.25 -34.20
C ASP A 316 -17.74 25.60 -34.40
N ALA A 317 -17.24 25.67 -35.64
CA ALA A 317 -15.95 25.09 -36.02
C ALA A 317 -14.74 25.96 -35.62
N THR A 318 -14.95 27.13 -35.02
CA THR A 318 -13.88 27.89 -34.36
C THR A 318 -13.53 27.31 -32.99
N THR A 319 -14.47 26.64 -32.32
CA THR A 319 -14.20 25.92 -31.08
C THR A 319 -13.31 24.69 -31.33
N HIS A 320 -12.45 24.35 -30.37
CA HIS A 320 -11.59 23.15 -30.50
C HIS A 320 -12.40 21.84 -30.50
N TRP A 321 -13.65 21.85 -30.02
CA TRP A 321 -14.45 20.64 -29.77
C TRP A 321 -15.65 20.49 -30.72
N PHE A 322 -15.90 21.47 -31.60
CA PHE A 322 -17.08 21.57 -32.47
C PHE A 322 -18.35 21.52 -31.62
N ASP A 323 -18.47 22.53 -30.76
CA ASP A 323 -19.59 22.80 -29.89
C ASP A 323 -20.89 22.94 -30.71
N VAL A 324 -21.96 22.25 -30.30
CA VAL A 324 -23.25 22.17 -31.00
C VAL A 324 -24.15 23.30 -30.52
N GLU A 325 -24.53 24.20 -31.43
CA GLU A 325 -25.48 25.28 -31.16
C GLU A 325 -26.92 24.85 -31.40
N GLN A 326 -27.15 24.08 -32.46
CA GLN A 326 -28.49 23.61 -32.85
C GLN A 326 -28.43 22.18 -33.34
N ALA A 327 -29.44 21.38 -32.98
CA ALA A 327 -29.61 20.02 -33.44
C ALA A 327 -31.05 19.80 -33.93
N HIS A 328 -31.21 19.46 -35.20
CA HIS A 328 -32.47 19.06 -35.80
C HIS A 328 -32.46 17.54 -36.01
N LEU A 329 -33.33 16.82 -35.32
CA LEU A 329 -33.44 15.37 -35.33
C LEU A 329 -34.72 14.98 -36.08
N SER A 330 -34.62 14.06 -37.05
CA SER A 330 -35.78 13.54 -37.79
C SER A 330 -35.96 12.04 -37.50
N PHE A 331 -37.18 11.65 -37.15
CA PHE A 331 -37.53 10.28 -36.76
C PHE A 331 -38.55 9.67 -37.72
N GLN A 332 -38.42 8.38 -38.02
CA GLN A 332 -39.37 7.66 -38.85
C GLN A 332 -39.76 6.34 -38.19
N ARG A 333 -41.07 6.16 -37.92
CA ARG A 333 -41.59 4.89 -37.39
C ARG A 333 -41.33 3.75 -38.38
N GLN A 334 -40.58 2.74 -37.95
CA GLN A 334 -40.54 1.46 -38.66
C GLN A 334 -41.90 0.74 -38.51
N PRO A 335 -42.51 0.25 -39.60
CA PRO A 335 -43.92 -0.19 -39.60
C PRO A 335 -44.18 -1.56 -38.96
N GLN A 336 -43.19 -2.18 -38.30
CA GLN A 336 -43.29 -3.57 -37.78
C GLN A 336 -42.96 -3.72 -36.28
N SER A 337 -42.49 -2.68 -35.57
CA SER A 337 -42.19 -2.77 -34.14
C SER A 337 -43.38 -2.35 -33.27
N SER A 338 -43.96 -3.31 -32.52
CA SER A 338 -44.97 -3.02 -31.48
C SER A 338 -44.37 -2.22 -30.32
N ASP A 339 -43.13 -2.52 -29.95
CA ASP A 339 -42.37 -1.84 -28.90
C ASP A 339 -41.50 -0.71 -29.46
N SER A 340 -42.12 0.23 -30.18
CA SER A 340 -41.45 1.39 -30.76
C SER A 340 -40.84 2.29 -29.68
N SER A 341 -39.52 2.48 -29.75
CA SER A 341 -38.74 3.40 -28.91
C SER A 341 -38.88 4.87 -29.31
N MET A 342 -39.53 5.17 -30.43
CA MET A 342 -39.76 6.50 -31.00
C MET A 342 -40.18 7.53 -29.92
N PRO A 343 -39.57 8.74 -29.93
CA PRO A 343 -39.96 9.80 -29.01
C PRO A 343 -41.42 10.18 -29.21
N SER A 344 -42.15 10.40 -28.13
CA SER A 344 -43.57 10.78 -28.15
C SER A 344 -43.85 11.76 -27.03
N LEU A 345 -44.75 12.72 -27.28
CA LEU A 345 -45.09 13.77 -26.31
C LEU A 345 -45.63 13.16 -25.01
N ARG A 346 -46.28 11.98 -25.09
CA ARG A 346 -46.73 11.19 -23.94
C ARG A 346 -45.62 10.81 -22.95
N ARG A 347 -44.37 10.65 -23.40
CA ARG A 347 -43.23 10.33 -22.52
C ARG A 347 -42.61 11.56 -21.86
N LEU A 348 -42.87 12.77 -22.38
CA LEU A 348 -42.35 14.03 -21.82
C LEU A 348 -43.30 14.65 -20.77
N VAL A 349 -44.58 14.29 -20.82
CA VAL A 349 -45.66 14.79 -19.94
C VAL A 349 -45.93 13.78 -18.82
N ARG A 350 -46.27 14.24 -17.61
CA ARG A 350 -46.70 13.35 -16.52
C ARG A 350 -47.87 12.44 -16.93
N PRO A 351 -47.88 11.15 -16.53
CA PRO A 351 -49.00 10.24 -16.80
C PRO A 351 -50.37 10.75 -16.31
N THR A 352 -50.39 11.53 -15.21
CA THR A 352 -51.59 12.17 -14.66
C THR A 352 -52.15 13.29 -15.54
N ASP A 353 -51.27 13.96 -16.28
CA ASP A 353 -51.57 15.21 -16.98
C ASP A 353 -51.80 14.94 -18.48
N TRP A 354 -51.38 13.77 -18.96
CA TRP A 354 -51.42 13.34 -20.35
C TRP A 354 -52.80 13.53 -21.00
N GLU A 355 -53.88 13.00 -20.42
CA GLU A 355 -55.21 13.13 -21.05
C GLU A 355 -55.71 14.59 -21.07
N THR A 356 -55.27 15.44 -20.12
CA THR A 356 -55.54 16.90 -20.16
C THR A 356 -54.80 17.56 -21.31
N VAL A 357 -53.51 17.25 -21.50
CA VAL A 357 -52.68 17.78 -22.59
C VAL A 357 -53.19 17.30 -23.95
N ARG A 358 -53.51 16.00 -24.06
CA ARG A 358 -54.06 15.35 -25.24
C ARG A 358 -55.43 15.91 -25.63
N SER A 359 -56.31 16.13 -24.66
CA SER A 359 -57.62 16.76 -24.88
C SER A 359 -57.43 18.19 -25.40
N LYS A 360 -56.60 19.00 -24.73
CA LYS A 360 -56.26 20.36 -25.18
C LYS A 360 -55.72 20.38 -26.60
N LEU A 361 -54.72 19.55 -26.93
CA LEU A 361 -54.12 19.45 -28.26
C LEU A 361 -55.16 19.13 -29.35
N LYS A 362 -56.08 18.18 -29.09
CA LYS A 362 -57.18 17.88 -30.02
C LYS A 362 -58.15 19.05 -30.21
N THR A 363 -58.28 19.96 -29.24
CA THR A 363 -59.15 21.15 -29.31
C THR A 363 -58.52 22.41 -29.91
N VAL A 364 -57.19 22.48 -30.14
CA VAL A 364 -56.53 23.69 -30.73
C VAL A 364 -56.87 23.87 -32.22
N ASN A 365 -57.53 22.89 -32.84
CA ASN A 365 -57.74 22.77 -34.29
C ASN A 365 -58.81 23.73 -34.88
N ALA A 366 -58.95 24.96 -34.36
CA ALA A 366 -59.98 25.93 -34.77
C ALA A 366 -59.53 27.40 -34.79
N SER A 367 -59.06 27.96 -33.67
CA SER A 367 -58.71 29.40 -33.61
C SER A 367 -57.88 29.79 -32.38
N ALA A 368 -56.87 30.66 -32.60
CA ALA A 368 -55.93 31.24 -31.63
C ALA A 368 -55.00 30.22 -30.91
N GLY A 369 -53.76 30.65 -30.64
CA GLY A 369 -52.73 29.80 -30.04
C GLY A 369 -53.05 29.46 -28.58
N ALA A 370 -52.85 28.20 -28.20
CA ALA A 370 -53.18 27.70 -26.86
C ALA A 370 -51.94 27.59 -25.96
N GLU A 371 -51.97 28.20 -24.77
CA GLU A 371 -50.95 28.01 -23.74
C GLU A 371 -51.09 26.61 -23.10
N LEU A 372 -50.07 25.78 -23.30
CA LEU A 372 -49.97 24.41 -22.82
C LEU A 372 -48.88 24.32 -21.74
N ARG A 373 -49.29 24.41 -20.48
CA ARG A 373 -48.42 24.09 -19.34
C ARG A 373 -48.25 22.58 -19.25
N LEU A 374 -47.02 22.13 -19.45
CA LEU A 374 -46.61 20.73 -19.40
C LEU A 374 -45.77 20.53 -18.14
N HIS A 375 -46.28 19.76 -17.17
CA HIS A 375 -45.46 19.33 -16.04
C HIS A 375 -44.63 18.11 -16.45
N LEU A 376 -43.31 18.23 -16.25
CA LEU A 376 -42.35 17.20 -16.62
C LEU A 376 -42.36 16.06 -15.60
N VAL A 377 -42.02 14.85 -16.05
CA VAL A 377 -42.11 13.61 -15.25
C VAL A 377 -41.29 13.70 -13.96
N ASP A 378 -40.07 14.24 -14.01
CA ASP A 378 -39.05 14.01 -12.98
C ASP A 378 -38.87 15.12 -11.92
N ASP A 379 -39.46 16.31 -12.10
CA ASP A 379 -39.38 17.41 -11.11
C ASP A 379 -40.75 18.03 -10.86
N ALA A 380 -41.32 17.77 -9.67
CA ALA A 380 -42.60 18.30 -9.20
C ALA A 380 -42.75 19.82 -9.38
N LYS A 381 -41.65 20.58 -9.30
CA LYS A 381 -41.61 22.05 -9.33
C LYS A 381 -41.39 22.65 -10.72
N ARG A 382 -40.99 21.86 -11.73
CA ARG A 382 -40.81 22.35 -13.11
C ARG A 382 -42.09 22.21 -13.92
N SER A 383 -42.46 23.29 -14.60
CA SER A 383 -43.52 23.33 -15.62
C SER A 383 -43.01 24.07 -16.84
N MET A 384 -43.02 23.42 -18.00
CA MET A 384 -42.72 24.05 -19.29
C MET A 384 -43.97 24.72 -19.84
N VAL A 385 -43.84 25.92 -20.43
CA VAL A 385 -44.98 26.66 -21.01
C VAL A 385 -44.88 26.62 -22.53
N ALA A 386 -45.42 25.56 -23.13
CA ALA A 386 -45.46 25.40 -24.58
C ALA A 386 -46.56 26.29 -25.18
N HIS A 387 -46.28 26.95 -26.31
CA HIS A 387 -47.26 27.72 -27.06
C HIS A 387 -47.69 26.92 -28.29
N GLY A 388 -48.90 26.36 -28.25
CA GLY A 388 -49.43 25.53 -29.33
C GLY A 388 -49.91 26.37 -30.51
N GLN A 389 -49.13 26.44 -31.58
CA GLN A 389 -49.50 27.07 -32.85
C GLN A 389 -49.73 26.01 -33.93
N VAL A 390 -50.99 25.81 -34.33
CA VAL A 390 -51.33 24.94 -35.47
C VAL A 390 -50.98 25.66 -36.77
N SER A 391 -50.08 25.09 -37.57
CA SER A 391 -49.75 25.57 -38.91
C SER A 391 -49.70 24.41 -39.91
N THR A 392 -50.21 24.64 -41.12
CA THR A 392 -50.22 23.66 -42.21
C THR A 392 -48.91 23.74 -43.00
N TYR A 393 -47.89 23.02 -42.52
CA TYR A 393 -46.52 23.16 -42.98
C TYR A 393 -46.28 22.70 -44.44
N ARG A 394 -45.56 23.53 -45.21
CA ARG A 394 -44.95 23.22 -46.52
C ARG A 394 -43.65 24.04 -46.65
N PRO A 395 -42.46 23.42 -46.74
CA PRO A 395 -41.17 24.14 -46.84
C PRO A 395 -40.94 24.71 -48.25
N PRO A 396 -40.41 25.96 -48.42
CA PRO A 396 -38.98 26.13 -48.79
C PRO A 396 -38.25 27.49 -48.50
N ARG A 397 -36.91 27.44 -48.29
CA ARG A 397 -35.79 28.35 -48.73
C ARG A 397 -35.74 29.89 -48.45
N GLY A 398 -34.71 30.34 -47.69
CA GLY A 398 -33.65 31.30 -48.16
C GLY A 398 -33.43 32.72 -47.53
N HIS A 399 -32.15 33.08 -47.23
CA HIS A 399 -31.50 34.43 -47.02
C HIS A 399 -31.93 35.37 -45.83
N GLU A 400 -31.07 35.70 -44.82
CA GLU A 400 -30.10 36.85 -44.62
C GLU A 400 -30.72 38.11 -43.88
N ASP A 401 -30.07 39.12 -43.25
CA ASP A 401 -28.68 39.66 -43.16
C ASP A 401 -28.40 40.56 -41.88
N ALA A 402 -27.12 40.96 -41.62
CA ALA A 402 -26.58 42.06 -40.74
C ALA A 402 -26.68 41.99 -39.17
N GLY A 403 -25.82 42.59 -38.30
CA GLY A 403 -24.70 43.59 -38.42
C GLY A 403 -23.73 43.58 -37.17
N GLN A 404 -23.01 44.70 -36.83
CA GLN A 404 -21.80 44.76 -35.93
C GLN A 404 -21.80 45.77 -34.72
N ILE A 405 -20.85 45.65 -33.74
CA ILE A 405 -19.82 46.64 -33.23
C ILE A 405 -19.18 46.36 -31.80
N GLN A 406 -17.82 46.50 -31.67
CA GLN A 406 -16.80 46.88 -30.58
C GLN A 406 -17.06 46.89 -29.02
N GLN A 407 -16.10 47.05 -28.04
CA GLN A 407 -14.62 46.76 -27.82
C GLN A 407 -14.05 47.34 -26.44
N GLY A 408 -13.04 46.72 -25.78
CA GLY A 408 -12.11 47.32 -24.74
C GLY A 408 -12.05 46.64 -23.33
N GLN A 409 -10.91 46.23 -22.68
CA GLN A 409 -9.67 46.88 -22.10
C GLN A 409 -9.86 47.54 -20.69
N ARG A 410 -8.95 47.53 -19.66
CA ARG A 410 -7.54 47.04 -19.46
C ARG A 410 -7.06 46.99 -17.96
N GLU A 411 -5.90 46.35 -17.66
CA GLU A 411 -4.78 46.55 -16.63
C GLU A 411 -4.94 47.53 -15.41
N ALA A 412 -4.22 47.52 -14.25
CA ALA A 412 -3.26 46.66 -13.47
C ALA A 412 -3.05 47.36 -12.04
N ASN A 413 -2.06 47.21 -11.10
CA ASN A 413 -0.77 46.47 -10.92
C ASN A 413 -0.24 46.47 -9.43
N GLN A 414 0.75 45.62 -9.09
CA GLN A 414 1.85 45.60 -8.02
C GLN A 414 1.87 46.43 -6.68
N PHE A 415 2.55 45.90 -5.62
CA PHE A 415 3.85 46.41 -5.05
C PHE A 415 4.52 45.62 -3.85
N LEU A 416 5.78 45.17 -4.06
CA LEU A 416 7.02 45.16 -3.22
C LEU A 416 7.24 44.58 -1.76
N CYS A 417 8.33 43.78 -1.63
CA CYS A 417 9.46 43.80 -0.64
C CYS A 417 9.30 43.38 0.86
N PHE A 418 10.35 43.08 1.66
CA PHE A 418 11.84 43.07 1.51
C PHE A 418 12.52 41.93 2.35
N ALA A 419 13.82 41.65 2.17
CA ALA A 419 14.69 40.76 2.97
C ALA A 419 15.24 41.43 4.27
N GLY A 420 15.99 40.82 5.21
CA GLY A 420 16.50 39.45 5.39
C GLY A 420 18.01 39.38 5.79
N VAL A 421 18.41 38.36 6.57
CA VAL A 421 19.78 37.98 7.02
C VAL A 421 20.41 38.72 8.23
N ILE A 422 20.78 37.93 9.27
CA ILE A 422 22.08 37.86 10.00
C ILE A 422 21.91 36.80 11.11
N HIS A 423 22.70 35.70 11.12
CA HIS A 423 22.68 34.69 12.20
C HIS A 423 23.93 33.78 12.24
N GLU A 424 25.12 34.34 12.50
CA GLU A 424 26.38 33.55 12.47
C GLU A 424 27.42 33.96 13.56
N VAL A 425 27.00 34.26 14.79
CA VAL A 425 27.93 34.57 15.91
C VAL A 425 27.46 33.97 17.26
N ALA A 426 27.04 32.70 17.28
CA ALA A 426 26.44 32.07 18.48
C ALA A 426 26.93 30.64 18.79
N SER A 427 28.00 30.16 18.15
CA SER A 427 28.53 28.79 18.27
C SER A 427 29.77 28.64 19.17
N ASN A 428 30.16 29.69 19.92
CA ASN A 428 31.33 29.67 20.80
C ASN A 428 31.06 30.37 22.14
N LEU A 429 30.69 29.59 23.17
CA LEU A 429 31.03 29.85 24.58
C LEU A 429 30.80 28.58 25.43
N SER A 430 31.58 28.43 26.50
CA SER A 430 31.77 27.16 27.23
C SER A 430 30.63 26.80 28.20
N ASP A 431 30.56 25.52 28.56
CA ASP A 431 29.99 25.11 29.85
C ASP A 431 30.70 25.84 31.00
N GLU A 432 29.95 26.67 31.73
CA GLU A 432 29.78 26.66 33.20
C GLU A 432 28.72 27.73 33.57
N GLY A 433 27.51 27.31 33.99
CA GLY A 433 26.44 28.27 34.29
C GLY A 433 25.01 27.71 34.28
N GLY A 434 24.72 26.73 35.17
CA GLY A 434 23.42 26.04 35.20
C GLY A 434 22.20 26.97 35.36
N ASP A 435 22.32 28.03 36.16
CA ASP A 435 21.20 28.94 36.43
C ASP A 435 20.91 29.93 35.28
N LEU A 436 21.92 30.31 34.49
CA LEU A 436 21.67 31.16 33.30
C LEU A 436 20.83 30.40 32.27
N LYS A 437 21.13 29.11 32.06
CA LYS A 437 20.36 28.22 31.17
C LYS A 437 18.89 28.11 31.63
N ARG A 438 18.66 28.09 32.95
CA ARG A 438 17.33 28.14 33.56
C ARG A 438 16.60 29.47 33.30
N ILE A 439 17.26 30.60 33.56
CA ILE A 439 16.69 31.94 33.38
C ILE A 439 16.37 32.21 31.90
N CYS A 440 17.21 31.78 30.96
CA CYS A 440 16.94 31.89 29.52
C CYS A 440 15.73 31.04 29.09
N VAL A 441 15.60 29.79 29.55
CA VAL A 441 14.44 28.94 29.24
C VAL A 441 13.14 29.51 29.83
N GLU A 442 13.19 30.00 31.07
CA GLU A 442 12.03 30.59 31.75
C GLU A 442 11.62 31.94 31.13
N SER A 443 12.58 32.70 30.60
CA SER A 443 12.31 33.96 29.87
C SER A 443 11.77 33.69 28.47
N ALA A 444 12.29 32.68 27.76
CA ALA A 444 11.77 32.27 26.45
C ALA A 444 10.31 31.78 26.55
N ARG A 445 9.97 31.03 27.61
CA ARG A 445 8.59 30.63 27.92
C ARG A 445 7.63 31.80 28.16
N ARG A 446 8.13 32.97 28.54
CA ARG A 446 7.31 34.17 28.82
C ARG A 446 7.22 35.15 27.65
N LEU A 447 7.98 34.93 26.58
CA LEU A 447 8.04 35.80 25.40
C LEU A 447 7.53 35.14 24.11
N SER A 448 7.16 33.84 24.13
CA SER A 448 6.40 33.23 23.04
C SER A 448 5.06 32.65 23.52
N PRO A 449 3.91 33.26 23.13
CA PRO A 449 2.59 32.64 23.26
C PRO A 449 2.37 31.44 22.31
N PHE A 450 3.31 31.16 21.40
CA PHE A 450 3.21 30.11 20.38
C PHE A 450 4.48 29.25 20.39
N ALA A 451 4.54 28.26 21.28
CA ALA A 451 5.64 27.30 21.39
C ALA A 451 5.14 25.85 21.17
N PRO A 452 4.89 25.43 19.91
CA PRO A 452 4.34 24.11 19.57
C PRO A 452 5.41 23.01 19.62
N HIS A 453 6.00 22.80 20.80
CA HIS A 453 7.16 21.92 21.00
C HIS A 453 6.98 20.82 22.08
N THR A 454 5.86 20.77 22.80
CA THR A 454 5.59 19.67 23.75
C THR A 454 5.18 18.38 23.03
N SER A 455 4.27 18.46 22.06
CA SER A 455 3.69 17.28 21.39
C SER A 455 4.73 16.36 20.74
N LYS A 456 5.77 16.93 20.11
CA LYS A 456 6.88 16.13 19.55
C LYS A 456 7.63 15.31 20.61
N SER A 457 7.69 15.77 21.86
CA SER A 457 8.31 15.02 22.96
C SER A 457 7.40 13.88 23.44
N GLU A 458 6.09 14.12 23.49
CA GLU A 458 5.08 13.15 23.91
C GLU A 458 4.94 12.04 22.85
N GLU A 459 4.85 12.39 21.56
CA GLU A 459 4.86 11.47 20.42
C GLU A 459 6.13 10.61 20.37
N GLN A 460 7.30 11.21 20.62
CA GLN A 460 8.58 10.48 20.65
C GLN A 460 8.69 9.56 21.88
N GLU A 461 8.15 9.96 23.04
CA GLU A 461 8.12 9.12 24.23
C GLU A 461 7.14 7.95 24.07
N GLU A 462 5.95 8.18 23.51
CA GLU A 462 4.99 7.12 23.21
C GLU A 462 5.60 6.10 22.23
N ARG A 463 6.11 6.56 21.07
CA ARG A 463 6.77 5.68 20.08
C ARG A 463 7.93 4.91 20.70
N LYS A 464 8.69 5.51 21.63
CA LYS A 464 9.73 4.81 22.39
C LYS A 464 9.15 3.71 23.30
N THR A 465 8.03 3.96 24.00
CA THR A 465 7.38 2.91 24.81
C THR A 465 6.79 1.78 23.95
N GLN A 466 6.25 2.09 22.76
CA GLN A 466 5.78 1.08 21.80
C GLN A 466 6.94 0.20 21.30
N VAL A 467 8.08 0.81 20.93
CA VAL A 467 9.31 0.08 20.56
C VAL A 467 9.82 -0.78 21.71
N GLU A 468 9.87 -0.26 22.94
CA GLU A 468 10.31 -1.03 24.12
C GLU A 468 9.36 -2.21 24.41
N ALA A 469 8.05 -2.03 24.28
CA ALA A 469 7.06 -3.10 24.46
C ALA A 469 7.21 -4.20 23.39
N ALA A 470 7.34 -3.83 22.12
CA ALA A 470 7.60 -4.76 21.02
C ALA A 470 8.94 -5.50 21.19
N LEU A 471 9.98 -4.83 21.68
CA LEU A 471 11.28 -5.42 21.99
C LEU A 471 11.18 -6.46 23.12
N TRP A 472 10.33 -6.23 24.14
CA TRP A 472 10.06 -7.24 25.17
C TRP A 472 9.31 -8.46 24.65
N ASP A 473 8.34 -8.31 23.75
CA ASP A 473 7.67 -9.44 23.08
C ASP A 473 8.65 -10.24 22.19
N VAL A 474 9.51 -9.57 21.42
CA VAL A 474 10.57 -10.24 20.64
C VAL A 474 11.56 -10.98 21.55
N ARG A 475 11.99 -10.38 22.67
CA ARG A 475 12.82 -11.06 23.69
C ARG A 475 12.12 -12.28 24.27
N ALA A 476 10.84 -12.18 24.64
CA ALA A 476 10.06 -13.29 25.20
C ALA A 476 9.90 -14.43 24.18
N ARG A 477 9.60 -14.13 22.91
CA ARG A 477 9.51 -15.12 21.82
C ARG A 477 10.87 -15.77 21.51
N THR A 478 11.95 -14.98 21.45
CA THR A 478 13.31 -15.51 21.21
C THR A 478 13.78 -16.40 22.37
N TYR A 479 13.52 -15.99 23.61
CA TYR A 479 13.77 -16.81 24.79
C TYR A 479 12.99 -18.14 24.74
N LYS A 480 11.67 -18.10 24.45
CA LYS A 480 10.83 -19.31 24.39
C LYS A 480 11.30 -20.33 23.34
N HIS A 481 11.68 -19.89 22.14
CA HIS A 481 12.23 -20.79 21.12
C HIS A 481 13.62 -21.33 21.54
N SER A 482 14.49 -20.48 22.09
CA SER A 482 15.83 -20.89 22.51
C SER A 482 15.80 -21.95 23.61
N ILE A 483 14.90 -21.83 24.60
CA ILE A 483 14.81 -22.81 25.68
C ILE A 483 14.23 -24.16 25.25
N GLN A 484 13.43 -24.24 24.18
CA GLN A 484 12.94 -25.53 23.65
C GLN A 484 14.11 -26.41 23.21
N PHE A 485 15.20 -25.82 22.72
CA PHE A 485 16.47 -26.51 22.49
C PHE A 485 17.30 -26.65 23.77
N MET A 486 17.51 -25.55 24.50
CA MET A 486 18.41 -25.51 25.66
C MET A 486 17.92 -26.34 26.87
N VAL A 487 16.64 -26.71 26.96
CA VAL A 487 16.13 -27.60 28.04
C VAL A 487 16.69 -29.01 27.92
N HIS A 488 16.92 -29.51 26.69
CA HIS A 488 17.55 -30.82 26.47
C HIS A 488 19.04 -30.79 26.82
N LEU A 489 19.76 -29.73 26.42
CA LEU A 489 21.15 -29.50 26.83
C LEU A 489 21.28 -29.32 28.35
N GLY A 490 20.33 -28.62 28.99
CA GLY A 490 20.25 -28.49 30.44
C GLY A 490 20.05 -29.84 31.14
N GLY A 491 19.18 -30.70 30.62
CA GLY A 491 18.97 -32.06 31.13
C GLY A 491 20.24 -32.93 31.04
N LEU A 492 20.96 -32.87 29.90
CA LEU A 492 22.27 -33.52 29.75
C LEU A 492 23.31 -32.94 30.73
N GLY A 493 23.30 -31.63 30.96
CA GLY A 493 24.14 -30.95 31.96
C GLY A 493 23.85 -31.43 33.39
N VAL A 494 22.59 -31.55 33.78
CA VAL A 494 22.17 -32.10 35.09
C VAL A 494 22.63 -33.55 35.26
N LEU A 495 22.49 -34.39 34.23
CA LEU A 495 23.01 -35.77 34.25
C LEU A 495 24.54 -35.82 34.37
N GLY A 496 25.25 -34.94 33.69
CA GLY A 496 26.71 -34.80 33.80
C GLY A 496 27.16 -34.38 35.21
N MET A 497 26.47 -33.41 35.83
CA MET A 497 26.74 -32.98 37.21
C MET A 497 26.39 -34.06 38.24
N LEU A 498 25.30 -34.82 38.01
CA LEU A 498 24.93 -35.95 38.86
C LEU A 498 25.98 -37.08 38.78
N HIS A 499 26.49 -37.38 37.59
CA HIS A 499 27.61 -38.31 37.42
C HIS A 499 28.89 -37.81 38.10
N SER A 500 29.21 -36.52 37.98
CA SER A 500 30.36 -35.92 38.69
C SER A 500 30.23 -36.11 40.21
N LEU A 501 29.09 -35.74 40.78
CA LEU A 501 28.80 -35.88 42.22
C LEU A 501 28.84 -37.34 42.70
N TYR A 502 28.48 -38.30 41.84
CA TYR A 502 28.60 -39.73 42.13
C TYR A 502 30.06 -40.22 42.16
N VAL A 503 30.91 -39.70 41.27
CA VAL A 503 32.34 -40.04 41.19
C VAL A 503 33.16 -39.35 42.30
N ASP A 504 32.76 -38.15 42.70
CA ASP A 504 33.52 -37.26 43.59
C ASP A 504 32.58 -36.46 44.52
N PRO A 505 32.04 -37.10 45.58
CA PRO A 505 30.99 -36.54 46.43
C PRO A 505 31.49 -35.39 47.30
N SER A 506 31.40 -34.17 46.76
CA SER A 506 31.92 -32.94 47.35
C SER A 506 30.86 -31.83 47.40
N MET A 507 30.90 -30.99 48.43
CA MET A 507 29.96 -29.86 48.59
C MET A 507 29.92 -28.92 47.37
N PRO A 508 31.05 -28.54 46.74
CA PRO A 508 31.07 -27.90 45.42
C PRO A 508 30.15 -28.52 44.37
N GLN A 509 30.21 -29.84 44.19
CA GLN A 509 29.47 -30.53 43.14
C GLN A 509 27.99 -30.69 43.47
N LEU A 510 27.65 -30.81 44.77
CA LEU A 510 26.26 -30.75 45.22
C LEU A 510 25.64 -29.37 44.93
N VAL A 511 26.37 -28.29 45.23
CA VAL A 511 25.95 -26.92 44.93
C VAL A 511 25.79 -26.70 43.42
N GLN A 512 26.72 -27.19 42.61
CA GLN A 512 26.64 -27.12 41.14
C GLN A 512 25.45 -27.92 40.57
N LEU A 513 25.20 -29.13 41.08
CA LEU A 513 24.02 -29.92 40.71
C LEU A 513 22.72 -29.21 41.08
N ILE A 514 22.64 -28.57 42.26
CA ILE A 514 21.47 -27.79 42.67
C ILE A 514 21.22 -26.63 41.70
N PHE A 515 22.22 -25.80 41.40
CA PHE A 515 22.03 -24.67 40.48
C PHE A 515 21.66 -25.11 39.06
N MET A 516 22.30 -26.15 38.51
CA MET A 516 21.94 -26.70 37.20
C MET A 516 20.53 -27.32 37.19
N SER A 517 20.11 -27.94 38.30
CA SER A 517 18.75 -28.47 38.44
C SER A 517 17.71 -27.37 38.53
N CYS A 518 17.98 -26.28 39.26
CA CYS A 518 17.14 -25.09 39.30
C CYS A 518 16.99 -24.48 37.89
N VAL A 519 18.11 -24.28 37.17
CA VAL A 519 18.11 -23.81 35.77
C VAL A 519 17.27 -24.71 34.86
N TYR A 520 17.44 -26.03 34.94
CA TYR A 520 16.68 -26.99 34.13
C TYR A 520 15.18 -26.95 34.45
N VAL A 521 14.78 -26.96 35.72
CA VAL A 521 13.37 -26.85 36.14
C VAL A 521 12.78 -25.51 35.69
N SER A 522 13.53 -24.42 35.80
CA SER A 522 13.12 -23.08 35.37
C SER A 522 12.91 -22.98 33.85
N HIS A 523 13.79 -23.57 33.03
CA HIS A 523 13.57 -23.70 31.58
C HIS A 523 12.33 -24.57 31.29
N HIS A 524 12.22 -25.74 31.94
CA HIS A 524 11.08 -26.65 31.75
C HIS A 524 9.72 -26.02 32.13
N MET A 525 9.67 -25.18 33.16
CA MET A 525 8.45 -24.44 33.53
C MET A 525 7.99 -23.47 32.45
N VAL A 526 8.91 -22.84 31.72
CA VAL A 526 8.56 -21.96 30.59
C VAL A 526 8.24 -22.78 29.34
N CYS A 527 8.99 -23.86 29.06
CA CYS A 527 8.66 -24.78 27.96
C CYS A 527 7.27 -25.42 28.10
N THR A 528 6.75 -25.55 29.33
CA THR A 528 5.40 -26.06 29.64
C THR A 528 4.37 -24.95 29.88
N ASP A 529 4.69 -23.69 29.52
CA ASP A 529 3.85 -22.49 29.66
C ASP A 529 3.29 -22.23 31.08
N LYS A 530 3.92 -22.81 32.11
CA LYS A 530 3.58 -22.61 33.53
C LYS A 530 4.09 -21.29 34.10
N LEU A 531 4.98 -20.61 33.38
CA LEU A 531 5.52 -19.30 33.75
C LEU A 531 5.37 -18.33 32.57
N GLN A 532 4.46 -17.37 32.70
CA GLN A 532 4.20 -16.35 31.68
C GLN A 532 5.34 -15.33 31.60
N LEU A 533 5.84 -15.12 30.37
CA LEU A 533 7.01 -14.29 30.07
C LEU A 533 6.66 -12.82 29.85
N ASN A 534 6.25 -12.14 30.91
CA ASN A 534 6.11 -10.68 30.90
C ASN A 534 7.50 -10.03 31.09
N GLY A 535 7.75 -8.84 30.52
CA GLY A 535 9.08 -8.20 30.55
C GLY A 535 9.72 -8.10 31.96
N THR A 536 8.92 -7.79 32.99
CA THR A 536 9.36 -7.79 34.39
C THR A 536 9.76 -9.19 34.88
N ASN A 537 8.92 -10.21 34.66
CA ASN A 537 9.21 -11.60 35.01
C ASN A 537 10.49 -12.08 34.33
N LEU A 538 10.64 -11.73 33.04
CA LEU A 538 11.76 -12.08 32.19
C LEU A 538 13.07 -11.46 32.72
N ARG A 539 13.08 -10.15 33.02
CA ARG A 539 14.25 -9.48 33.64
C ARG A 539 14.57 -10.01 35.04
N THR A 540 13.58 -10.31 35.88
CA THR A 540 13.82 -10.96 37.19
C THR A 540 14.43 -12.35 37.01
N PHE A 541 13.92 -13.14 36.06
CA PHE A 541 14.46 -14.45 35.70
C PHE A 541 15.92 -14.35 35.23
N TYR A 542 16.24 -13.40 34.36
CA TYR A 542 17.60 -13.16 33.86
C TYR A 542 18.56 -12.84 35.01
N THR A 543 18.15 -11.99 35.96
CA THR A 543 18.95 -11.66 37.16
C THR A 543 19.17 -12.88 38.06
N VAL A 544 18.14 -13.70 38.31
CA VAL A 544 18.26 -14.94 39.10
C VAL A 544 19.14 -15.97 38.39
N PHE A 545 19.04 -16.09 37.07
CA PHE A 545 19.88 -16.97 36.26
C PHE A 545 21.35 -16.54 36.35
N TYR A 546 21.66 -15.26 36.09
CA TYR A 546 23.03 -14.76 36.18
C TYR A 546 23.62 -14.87 37.60
N ALA A 547 22.84 -14.61 38.65
CA ALA A 547 23.27 -14.82 40.03
C ALA A 547 23.57 -16.31 40.31
N SER A 548 22.71 -17.22 39.84
CA SER A 548 22.95 -18.67 39.93
C SER A 548 24.20 -19.09 39.16
N PHE A 549 24.48 -18.45 38.02
CA PHE A 549 25.68 -18.72 37.23
C PHE A 549 26.96 -18.19 37.90
N VAL A 550 26.91 -17.03 38.57
CA VAL A 550 28.02 -16.54 39.41
C VAL A 550 28.30 -17.51 40.55
N LEU A 551 27.25 -18.05 41.21
CA LEU A 551 27.41 -19.02 42.29
C LEU A 551 27.92 -20.38 41.77
N PHE A 552 27.49 -20.81 40.58
CA PHE A 552 28.05 -21.99 39.88
C PHE A 552 29.55 -21.80 39.54
N VAL A 553 29.94 -20.61 39.07
CA VAL A 553 31.34 -20.24 38.85
C VAL A 553 32.14 -20.31 40.15
N LEU A 554 31.69 -19.65 41.22
CA LEU A 554 32.38 -19.63 42.52
C LEU A 554 32.46 -21.01 43.16
N ALA A 555 31.45 -21.87 42.98
CA ALA A 555 31.48 -23.25 43.45
C ALA A 555 32.63 -24.07 42.83
N ASN A 556 33.21 -23.67 41.70
CA ASN A 556 34.37 -24.38 41.13
C ASN A 556 35.63 -24.33 41.98
N LEU A 557 35.70 -23.49 43.03
CA LEU A 557 36.97 -23.14 43.71
C LEU A 557 37.90 -24.32 44.02
N GLY A 558 37.37 -25.51 44.36
CA GLY A 558 38.15 -26.74 44.63
C GLY A 558 38.36 -27.75 43.49
N GLN A 559 37.85 -27.52 42.26
CA GLN A 559 38.00 -28.44 41.11
C GLN A 559 39.43 -28.48 40.53
N ASP A 560 39.94 -29.63 40.12
CA ASP A 560 41.26 -29.77 39.47
C ASP A 560 41.47 -28.86 38.24
N ASP A 561 42.72 -28.41 38.01
CA ASP A 561 43.13 -27.60 36.86
C ASP A 561 42.69 -28.18 35.49
N ARG A 562 42.68 -29.52 35.34
CA ARG A 562 42.19 -30.18 34.12
C ARG A 562 40.70 -29.93 33.88
N ARG A 563 39.88 -30.04 34.93
CA ARG A 563 38.44 -29.77 34.87
C ARG A 563 38.18 -28.28 34.67
N ALA A 564 39.00 -27.41 35.26
CA ALA A 564 38.89 -25.96 35.13
C ALA A 564 38.93 -25.48 33.66
N SER A 565 39.79 -26.06 32.82
CA SER A 565 39.86 -25.76 31.38
C SER A 565 38.54 -26.01 30.64
N ILE A 566 37.96 -27.19 30.87
CA ILE A 566 36.69 -27.63 30.27
C ILE A 566 35.55 -26.74 30.75
N ILE A 567 35.51 -26.45 32.06
CA ILE A 567 34.48 -25.63 32.69
C ILE A 567 34.60 -24.16 32.24
N GLN A 568 35.80 -23.62 32.04
CA GLN A 568 35.99 -22.29 31.46
C GLN A 568 35.45 -22.20 30.03
N GLY A 569 35.71 -23.21 29.18
CA GLY A 569 35.12 -23.28 27.84
C GLY A 569 33.59 -23.30 27.86
N PHE A 570 33.01 -24.12 28.74
CA PHE A 570 31.56 -24.16 28.97
C PHE A 570 31.01 -22.81 29.48
N ASN A 571 31.70 -22.15 30.41
CA ASN A 571 31.31 -20.85 30.95
C ASN A 571 31.32 -19.77 29.86
N ALA A 572 32.37 -19.71 29.05
CA ALA A 572 32.50 -18.77 27.95
C ALA A 572 31.35 -18.91 26.92
N CYS A 573 31.09 -20.14 26.46
CA CYS A 573 29.97 -20.41 25.56
C CYS A 573 28.62 -20.08 26.21
N SER A 574 28.39 -20.53 27.45
CA SER A 574 27.14 -20.26 28.18
C SER A 574 26.89 -18.76 28.33
N ARG A 575 27.91 -17.98 28.73
CA ARG A 575 27.83 -16.53 28.90
C ARG A 575 27.47 -15.80 27.61
N MET A 576 28.02 -16.23 26.48
CA MET A 576 27.71 -15.64 25.19
C MET A 576 26.32 -16.06 24.69
N ILE A 577 25.91 -17.32 24.90
CA ILE A 577 24.53 -17.80 24.65
C ILE A 577 23.53 -16.96 25.46
N MET A 578 23.74 -16.77 26.77
CA MET A 578 22.83 -15.95 27.59
C MET A 578 22.74 -14.51 27.08
N SER A 579 23.85 -13.92 26.62
CA SER A 579 23.86 -12.56 26.09
C SER A 579 22.95 -12.40 24.87
N VAL A 580 22.95 -13.37 23.95
CA VAL A 580 22.10 -13.33 22.75
C VAL A 580 20.67 -13.75 23.03
N ILE A 581 20.43 -14.74 23.90
CA ILE A 581 19.06 -15.12 24.24
C ILE A 581 18.34 -13.97 24.97
N PHE A 582 19.06 -13.18 25.77
CA PHE A 582 18.45 -12.13 26.59
C PHE A 582 18.34 -10.77 25.90
N MET A 583 19.35 -10.37 25.09
CA MET A 583 19.42 -9.09 24.36
C MET A 583 19.12 -7.83 25.19
N ASP A 584 19.34 -7.85 26.50
CA ASP A 584 19.14 -6.72 27.43
C ASP A 584 20.50 -6.29 27.99
N THR A 585 21.17 -5.35 27.34
CA THR A 585 22.54 -4.93 27.65
C THR A 585 22.63 -4.29 29.03
N LEU A 586 21.55 -3.64 29.51
CA LEU A 586 21.49 -3.07 30.86
C LEU A 586 21.58 -4.15 31.95
N THR A 587 20.96 -5.32 31.73
CA THR A 587 21.06 -6.47 32.64
C THR A 587 22.34 -7.29 32.37
N ALA A 588 22.73 -7.45 31.11
CA ALA A 588 23.88 -8.26 30.72
C ALA A 588 25.22 -7.64 31.13
N ALA A 589 25.44 -6.33 30.94
CA ALA A 589 26.72 -5.69 31.25
C ALA A 589 27.21 -5.88 32.70
N PRO A 590 26.42 -5.58 33.76
CA PRO A 590 26.85 -5.81 35.13
C PRO A 590 27.00 -7.32 35.46
N ALA A 591 26.18 -8.19 34.86
CA ALA A 591 26.27 -9.63 35.07
C ALA A 591 27.53 -10.24 34.43
N GLN A 592 27.88 -9.84 33.21
CA GLN A 592 29.10 -10.26 32.51
C GLN A 592 30.35 -9.75 33.24
N LEU A 593 30.31 -8.53 33.81
CA LEU A 593 31.39 -8.02 34.67
C LEU A 593 31.51 -8.86 35.96
N ALA A 594 30.41 -9.14 36.66
CA ALA A 594 30.40 -9.95 37.87
C ALA A 594 30.94 -11.37 37.63
N LEU A 595 30.57 -12.00 36.51
CA LEU A 595 31.11 -13.30 36.09
C LEU A 595 32.60 -13.24 35.74
N SER A 596 33.03 -12.17 35.07
CA SER A 596 34.44 -11.96 34.75
C SER A 596 35.30 -11.81 36.00
N LEU A 597 34.80 -11.08 37.01
CA LEU A 597 35.43 -10.94 38.32
C LEU A 597 35.42 -12.25 39.11
N ALA A 598 34.32 -13.01 39.08
CA ALA A 598 34.21 -14.30 39.76
C ALA A 598 35.18 -15.34 39.19
N GLU A 599 35.22 -15.52 37.86
CA GLU A 599 36.17 -16.43 37.20
C GLU A 599 37.63 -15.99 37.44
N THR A 600 37.92 -14.69 37.38
CA THR A 600 39.25 -14.15 37.68
C THR A 600 39.65 -14.38 39.14
N GLY A 601 38.71 -14.24 40.09
CA GLY A 601 38.93 -14.53 41.51
C GLY A 601 39.21 -16.01 41.76
N VAL A 602 38.45 -16.91 41.13
CA VAL A 602 38.68 -18.37 41.18
C VAL A 602 40.08 -18.71 40.64
N HIS A 603 40.50 -18.09 39.52
CA HIS A 603 41.84 -18.26 38.98
C HIS A 603 42.94 -17.69 39.90
N ALA A 604 42.71 -16.51 40.48
CA ALA A 604 43.64 -15.82 41.38
C ALA A 604 43.96 -16.60 42.65
N MET A 605 43.01 -17.40 43.16
CA MET A 605 43.20 -18.24 44.34
C MET A 605 43.98 -19.55 44.06
N ARG A 606 44.31 -19.83 42.80
CA ARG A 606 44.98 -21.07 42.34
C ARG A 606 46.34 -20.83 41.72
N HIS A 607 46.44 -19.80 40.88
CA HIS A 607 47.56 -19.61 39.97
C HIS A 607 48.38 -18.37 40.36
N PRO A 608 49.71 -18.39 40.16
CA PRO A 608 50.57 -17.30 40.58
C PRO A 608 50.21 -15.99 39.88
N LEU A 609 50.52 -14.86 40.52
CA LEU A 609 50.10 -13.53 40.08
C LEU A 609 50.33 -13.23 38.58
N PRO A 610 51.45 -13.61 37.92
CA PRO A 610 51.64 -13.35 36.49
C PRO A 610 50.64 -14.08 35.58
N ASP A 611 50.35 -15.35 35.87
CA ASP A 611 49.38 -16.16 35.12
C ASP A 611 47.97 -15.58 35.31
N THR A 612 47.66 -15.12 36.53
CA THR A 612 46.41 -14.46 36.89
C THR A 612 46.23 -13.07 36.25
N ILE A 613 47.29 -12.28 36.09
CA ILE A 613 47.23 -11.00 35.35
C ILE A 613 46.91 -11.24 33.87
N LEU A 614 47.53 -12.26 33.25
CA LEU A 614 47.25 -12.63 31.87
C LEU A 614 45.80 -13.13 31.71
N PHE A 615 45.32 -13.96 32.63
CA PHE A 615 43.93 -14.43 32.67
C PHE A 615 42.95 -13.26 32.80
N ALA A 616 43.18 -12.35 33.76
CA ALA A 616 42.32 -11.18 33.99
C ALA A 616 42.22 -10.30 32.73
N TRP A 617 43.31 -10.11 31.98
CA TRP A 617 43.31 -9.35 30.73
C TRP A 617 42.50 -10.05 29.62
N MET A 618 42.73 -11.36 29.42
CA MET A 618 41.94 -12.16 28.46
C MET A 618 40.46 -12.16 28.82
N GLN A 619 40.13 -12.27 30.11
CA GLN A 619 38.75 -12.26 30.60
C GLN A 619 38.10 -10.87 30.46
N THR A 620 38.87 -9.80 30.61
CA THR A 620 38.42 -8.43 30.34
C THR A 620 38.06 -8.25 28.86
N LEU A 621 38.87 -8.79 27.94
CA LEU A 621 38.55 -8.82 26.52
C LEU A 621 37.26 -9.59 26.23
N VAL A 622 37.12 -10.82 26.76
CA VAL A 622 35.89 -11.63 26.60
C VAL A 622 34.66 -10.89 27.14
N CYS A 623 34.78 -10.22 28.29
CA CYS A 623 33.71 -9.40 28.86
C CYS A 623 33.29 -8.27 27.90
N PHE A 624 34.23 -7.45 27.42
CA PHE A 624 33.92 -6.36 26.50
C PHE A 624 33.42 -6.86 25.13
N SER A 625 33.93 -7.98 24.61
CA SER A 625 33.43 -8.59 23.39
C SER A 625 31.97 -9.02 23.53
N ILE A 626 31.59 -9.69 24.62
CA ILE A 626 30.20 -10.12 24.85
C ILE A 626 29.28 -8.92 25.06
N ILE A 627 29.70 -7.90 25.84
CA ILE A 627 28.89 -6.70 26.09
C ILE A 627 28.70 -5.87 24.81
N GLY A 628 29.77 -5.60 24.05
CA GLY A 628 29.70 -4.85 22.81
C GLY A 628 28.85 -5.57 21.75
N PHE A 629 28.95 -6.89 21.69
CA PHE A 629 28.10 -7.71 20.83
C PHE A 629 26.63 -7.70 21.26
N SER A 630 26.34 -7.76 22.57
CA SER A 630 24.97 -7.59 23.11
C SER A 630 24.37 -6.25 22.70
N ALA A 631 25.15 -5.17 22.79
CA ALA A 631 24.71 -3.82 22.41
C ALA A 631 24.45 -3.69 20.91
N VAL A 632 25.29 -4.31 20.06
CA VAL A 632 25.09 -4.34 18.60
C VAL A 632 23.82 -5.13 18.23
N LEU A 633 23.55 -6.26 18.87
CA LEU A 633 22.30 -6.99 18.68
C LEU A 633 21.10 -6.17 19.14
N GLU A 634 21.11 -5.63 20.36
CA GLU A 634 20.00 -4.85 20.90
C GLU A 634 19.70 -3.62 20.02
N TYR A 635 20.74 -2.93 19.53
CA TYR A 635 20.59 -1.85 18.56
C TYR A 635 19.99 -2.32 17.23
N TRP A 636 20.46 -3.45 16.67
CA TRP A 636 19.94 -4.00 15.42
C TRP A 636 18.46 -4.42 15.55
N VAL A 637 18.09 -5.11 16.63
CA VAL A 637 16.70 -5.50 16.92
C VAL A 637 15.82 -4.26 17.07
N THR A 638 16.28 -3.26 17.84
CA THR A 638 15.52 -2.02 18.09
C THR A 638 15.33 -1.22 16.81
N SER A 639 16.38 -1.10 15.98
CA SER A 639 16.32 -0.42 14.69
C SER A 639 15.44 -1.17 13.67
N HIS A 640 15.36 -2.50 13.75
CA HIS A 640 14.44 -3.30 12.94
C HIS A 640 13.00 -3.07 13.36
N ILE A 641 12.70 -3.18 14.66
CA ILE A 641 11.38 -2.93 15.24
C ILE A 641 10.88 -1.51 14.93
N SER A 642 11.74 -0.49 14.98
CA SER A 642 11.33 0.87 14.60
C SER A 642 10.98 0.98 13.10
N VAL A 643 11.71 0.30 12.20
CA VAL A 643 11.34 0.25 10.78
C VAL A 643 10.03 -0.50 10.57
N LEU A 644 9.77 -1.59 11.30
CA LEU A 644 8.48 -2.29 11.22
C LEU A 644 7.31 -1.38 11.64
N LEU A 645 7.41 -0.70 12.78
CA LEU A 645 6.37 0.23 13.25
C LEU A 645 6.18 1.41 12.27
N ASP A 646 7.27 1.91 11.68
CA ASP A 646 7.19 2.95 10.65
C ASP A 646 6.46 2.44 9.40
N THR A 647 6.68 1.17 9.00
CA THR A 647 5.93 0.57 7.89
C THR A 647 4.46 0.31 8.25
N GLU A 648 4.12 -0.09 9.48
CA GLU A 648 2.73 -0.21 9.93
C GLU A 648 2.00 1.15 9.91
N SER A 649 2.66 2.23 10.34
CA SER A 649 2.08 3.58 10.24
C SER A 649 1.96 4.10 8.80
N MET A 650 2.92 3.77 7.93
CA MET A 650 2.84 4.06 6.49
C MET A 650 1.65 3.34 5.84
N VAL A 651 1.40 2.09 6.23
CA VAL A 651 0.25 1.29 5.79
C VAL A 651 -1.07 1.86 6.31
N SER A 652 -1.16 2.30 7.56
CA SER A 652 -2.39 2.93 8.07
C SER A 652 -2.67 4.28 7.38
N SER A 653 -1.63 5.07 7.06
CA SER A 653 -1.77 6.26 6.21
C SER A 653 -2.18 5.94 4.77
N PHE A 654 -1.62 4.91 4.13
CA PHE A 654 -2.07 4.47 2.80
C PHE A 654 -3.54 4.04 2.80
N ARG A 655 -3.95 3.23 3.79
CA ARG A 655 -5.35 2.82 3.99
C ARG A 655 -6.27 4.00 4.25
N ARG A 656 -5.83 5.00 5.02
CA ARG A 656 -6.54 6.28 5.18
C ARG A 656 -6.75 6.97 3.82
N MET A 657 -5.73 7.04 2.97
CA MET A 657 -5.86 7.59 1.61
C MET A 657 -6.81 6.77 0.72
N LEU A 658 -6.79 5.44 0.78
CA LEU A 658 -7.74 4.60 0.04
C LEU A 658 -9.20 4.91 0.43
N ARG A 659 -9.49 5.11 1.73
CA ARG A 659 -10.81 5.57 2.23
C ARG A 659 -11.20 6.98 1.79
N GLY A 660 -10.28 7.75 1.21
CA GLY A 660 -10.53 9.07 0.61
C GLY A 660 -10.67 9.06 -0.92
N VAL A 661 -10.31 7.96 -1.59
CA VAL A 661 -10.28 7.80 -3.06
C VAL A 661 -11.25 6.69 -3.54
N SER A 662 -11.71 5.83 -2.62
CA SER A 662 -12.62 4.71 -2.87
C SER A 662 -13.73 4.64 -1.82
N ASP A 663 -14.86 4.03 -2.17
CA ASP A 663 -16.05 3.91 -1.30
C ASP A 663 -15.88 2.85 -0.19
N GLY A 664 -14.90 1.95 -0.33
CA GLY A 664 -14.50 1.06 0.76
C GLY A 664 -13.21 0.28 0.52
N GLU A 665 -12.61 -0.13 1.63
CA GLU A 665 -11.52 -1.12 1.68
C GLU A 665 -11.90 -2.27 2.61
N VAL A 666 -11.53 -3.50 2.28
CA VAL A 666 -11.78 -4.70 3.07
C VAL A 666 -10.50 -5.53 3.14
N LEU A 667 -10.01 -5.78 4.35
CA LEU A 667 -8.87 -6.64 4.62
C LEU A 667 -9.35 -8.07 4.94
N LEU A 668 -8.88 -9.05 4.19
CA LEU A 668 -9.13 -10.48 4.41
C LEU A 668 -7.86 -11.22 4.84
N ASN A 669 -8.03 -12.35 5.53
CA ASN A 669 -6.95 -13.33 5.75
C ASN A 669 -6.82 -14.31 4.57
N GLU A 670 -5.84 -15.21 4.64
CA GLU A 670 -5.60 -16.27 3.65
C GLU A 670 -6.83 -17.19 3.40
N GLU A 671 -7.74 -17.28 4.38
CA GLU A 671 -9.02 -18.00 4.29
C GLU A 671 -10.19 -17.13 3.78
N MET A 672 -9.93 -15.94 3.23
CA MET A 672 -10.93 -14.98 2.73
C MET A 672 -11.95 -14.49 3.78
N HIS A 673 -11.64 -14.60 5.08
CA HIS A 673 -12.44 -14.01 6.16
C HIS A 673 -12.02 -12.57 6.44
N VAL A 674 -12.99 -11.68 6.65
CA VAL A 674 -12.73 -10.26 6.96
C VAL A 674 -12.05 -10.11 8.33
N CYS A 675 -10.86 -9.52 8.38
CA CYS A 675 -10.06 -9.39 9.59
C CYS A 675 -10.57 -8.32 10.57
N GLU A 676 -11.16 -7.25 10.05
CA GLU A 676 -11.46 -6.00 10.77
C GLU A 676 -12.94 -5.60 10.73
N ASP A 677 -13.31 -4.58 11.50
CA ASP A 677 -14.63 -3.97 11.46
C ASP A 677 -14.81 -3.13 10.18
N ALA A 678 -15.29 -3.77 9.11
CA ALA A 678 -15.51 -3.15 7.80
C ALA A 678 -16.72 -2.19 7.77
N ASP A 679 -16.62 -1.04 8.46
CA ASP A 679 -17.64 0.01 8.52
C ASP A 679 -18.04 0.56 7.13
N CYS A 680 -17.07 0.70 6.24
CA CYS A 680 -17.26 1.05 4.83
C CYS A 680 -18.24 0.09 4.13
N LEU A 681 -18.07 -1.21 4.35
CA LEU A 681 -18.92 -2.26 3.78
C LEU A 681 -20.33 -2.25 4.41
N LYS A 682 -20.46 -1.90 5.70
CA LYS A 682 -21.77 -1.68 6.36
C LYS A 682 -22.55 -0.55 5.65
N HIS A 683 -21.86 0.56 5.35
CA HIS A 683 -22.44 1.70 4.62
C HIS A 683 -22.78 1.33 3.16
N LEU A 684 -21.81 0.79 2.41
CA LEU A 684 -21.95 0.41 1.00
C LEU A 684 -23.08 -0.61 0.76
N LEU A 685 -23.25 -1.56 1.69
CA LEU A 685 -24.31 -2.58 1.63
C LEU A 685 -25.62 -2.17 2.33
N MET A 686 -25.68 -0.99 2.95
CA MET A 686 -26.80 -0.50 3.76
C MET A 686 -27.21 -1.47 4.90
N THR A 687 -26.24 -2.16 5.50
CA THR A 687 -26.44 -3.19 6.53
C THR A 687 -25.93 -2.75 7.90
N GLN A 688 -26.57 -3.22 8.97
CA GLN A 688 -26.14 -2.96 10.37
C GLN A 688 -25.29 -4.10 10.97
N GLY A 689 -25.04 -5.19 10.24
CA GLY A 689 -24.32 -6.35 10.77
C GLY A 689 -22.80 -6.15 10.79
N ASN A 690 -22.10 -6.67 11.81
CA ASN A 690 -20.65 -6.79 11.72
C ASN A 690 -20.25 -7.80 10.63
N PHE A 691 -19.16 -7.52 9.90
CA PHE A 691 -18.59 -8.39 8.88
C PHE A 691 -17.32 -9.13 9.34
N GLN A 692 -16.69 -8.70 10.44
CA GLN A 692 -15.50 -9.35 11.00
C GLN A 692 -15.73 -10.85 11.21
N GLY A 693 -14.76 -11.67 10.82
CA GLY A 693 -14.82 -13.13 10.88
C GLY A 693 -15.80 -13.78 9.89
N LYS A 694 -16.40 -13.04 8.95
CA LYS A 694 -17.23 -13.61 7.87
C LYS A 694 -16.42 -13.77 6.58
N HIS A 695 -16.64 -14.90 5.91
CA HIS A 695 -16.06 -15.20 4.61
C HIS A 695 -16.62 -14.26 3.53
N PHE A 696 -15.77 -13.55 2.81
CA PHE A 696 -16.15 -12.48 1.88
C PHE A 696 -17.08 -12.95 0.76
N GLU A 697 -16.90 -14.17 0.25
CA GLU A 697 -17.77 -14.71 -0.82
C GLU A 697 -19.25 -14.80 -0.43
N ARG A 698 -19.60 -14.79 0.87
CA ARG A 698 -21.00 -14.74 1.33
C ARG A 698 -21.68 -13.40 1.07
N LEU A 699 -20.91 -12.38 0.70
CA LEU A 699 -21.35 -11.05 0.29
C LEU A 699 -21.51 -10.94 -1.23
N LEU A 700 -21.02 -11.92 -1.98
CA LEU A 700 -21.17 -11.96 -3.43
C LEU A 700 -22.55 -12.51 -3.80
N VAL A 701 -23.04 -12.04 -4.94
CA VAL A 701 -24.08 -12.76 -5.68
C VAL A 701 -23.52 -14.14 -6.10
N PRO A 702 -24.27 -15.27 -5.99
CA PRO A 702 -23.75 -16.60 -6.30
C PRO A 702 -23.12 -16.74 -7.70
N GLU A 703 -23.71 -16.08 -8.70
CA GLU A 703 -23.20 -15.99 -10.06
C GLU A 703 -21.76 -15.44 -10.16
N GLU A 704 -21.32 -14.62 -9.21
CA GLU A 704 -20.04 -13.90 -9.25
C GLU A 704 -18.88 -14.63 -8.53
N ILE A 705 -19.17 -15.62 -7.70
CA ILE A 705 -18.16 -16.29 -6.85
C ILE A 705 -17.04 -16.90 -7.70
N CYS A 706 -17.38 -17.58 -8.80
CA CYS A 706 -16.38 -18.17 -9.69
C CYS A 706 -15.49 -17.11 -10.37
N ARG A 707 -16.07 -15.97 -10.79
CA ARG A 707 -15.32 -14.85 -11.40
C ARG A 707 -14.35 -14.22 -10.39
N PHE A 708 -14.81 -14.02 -9.16
CA PHE A 708 -13.99 -13.50 -8.06
C PHE A 708 -12.81 -14.45 -7.72
N GLN A 709 -13.07 -15.75 -7.60
CA GLN A 709 -12.01 -16.74 -7.36
C GLN A 709 -10.99 -16.82 -8.50
N GLU A 710 -11.42 -16.68 -9.77
CA GLU A 710 -10.51 -16.65 -10.90
C GLU A 710 -9.66 -15.37 -10.89
N PHE A 711 -10.28 -14.21 -10.67
CA PHE A 711 -9.60 -12.92 -10.52
C PHE A 711 -8.52 -12.94 -9.42
N LEU A 712 -8.82 -13.50 -8.24
CA LEU A 712 -7.84 -13.64 -7.17
C LEU A 712 -6.66 -14.54 -7.58
N LYS A 713 -6.92 -15.65 -8.29
CA LYS A 713 -5.87 -16.54 -8.83
C LYS A 713 -5.00 -15.83 -9.88
N GLN A 714 -5.61 -15.05 -10.77
CA GLN A 714 -4.91 -14.24 -11.76
C GLN A 714 -4.07 -13.15 -11.09
N SER A 715 -4.61 -12.43 -10.11
CA SER A 715 -3.90 -11.39 -9.36
C SER A 715 -2.72 -11.96 -8.57
N MET A 716 -2.89 -13.06 -7.83
CA MET A 716 -1.78 -13.73 -7.14
C MET A 716 -0.71 -14.29 -8.09
N ALA A 717 -1.08 -14.72 -9.31
CA ALA A 717 -0.11 -15.18 -10.30
C ALA A 717 0.68 -14.01 -10.90
N GLU A 718 0.01 -12.89 -11.16
CA GLU A 718 0.58 -11.62 -11.61
C GLU A 718 1.52 -11.01 -10.57
N GLU A 719 1.18 -11.11 -9.29
CA GLU A 719 1.95 -10.58 -8.15
C GLU A 719 3.18 -11.43 -7.81
N ARG A 720 3.20 -12.71 -8.21
CA ARG A 720 4.38 -13.59 -8.14
C ARG A 720 5.42 -13.34 -9.24
N LYS A 721 5.13 -12.52 -10.24
CA LYS A 721 6.11 -12.11 -11.26
C LYS A 721 7.17 -11.17 -10.69
N PRO A 722 8.39 -11.12 -11.27
CA PRO A 722 9.39 -10.09 -11.00
C PRO A 722 8.81 -8.67 -11.17
N GLU A 723 9.30 -7.69 -10.41
CA GLU A 723 8.80 -6.30 -10.46
C GLU A 723 8.82 -5.72 -11.89
N GLU A 724 9.82 -6.09 -12.70
CA GLU A 724 10.00 -5.69 -14.10
C GLU A 724 8.94 -6.27 -15.06
N GLU A 725 8.32 -7.40 -14.72
CA GLU A 725 7.29 -8.08 -15.54
C GLU A 725 5.85 -7.79 -15.08
N ARG A 726 5.68 -7.13 -13.93
CA ARG A 726 4.35 -6.77 -13.38
C ARG A 726 3.73 -5.62 -14.18
N THR A 727 2.45 -5.71 -14.52
CA THR A 727 1.73 -4.59 -15.15
C THR A 727 1.64 -3.39 -14.20
N LYS A 728 1.80 -2.16 -14.72
CA LYS A 728 1.87 -0.93 -13.89
C LYS A 728 0.59 -0.65 -13.06
N THR A 729 -0.55 -1.22 -13.45
CA THR A 729 -1.86 -1.16 -12.77
C THR A 729 -2.24 -2.52 -12.19
N PRO A 730 -3.17 -2.61 -11.22
CA PRO A 730 -3.73 -3.88 -10.78
C PRO A 730 -4.80 -4.36 -11.76
N PRO A 731 -5.13 -5.66 -11.80
CA PRO A 731 -6.38 -6.09 -12.41
C PRO A 731 -7.57 -5.50 -11.64
N CYS A 732 -8.65 -5.19 -12.37
CA CYS A 732 -9.92 -4.74 -11.80
C CYS A 732 -11.05 -5.69 -12.24
N LEU A 733 -11.97 -6.01 -11.33
CA LEU A 733 -13.13 -6.85 -11.58
C LEU A 733 -14.41 -6.14 -11.16
N ARG A 734 -15.31 -5.86 -12.12
CA ARG A 734 -16.68 -5.41 -11.84
C ARG A 734 -17.56 -6.61 -11.42
N ILE A 735 -18.16 -6.52 -10.24
CA ILE A 735 -19.03 -7.54 -9.62
C ILE A 735 -20.26 -6.92 -8.95
N SER A 736 -21.25 -7.75 -8.61
CA SER A 736 -22.36 -7.36 -7.74
C SER A 736 -22.21 -7.94 -6.33
N LEU A 737 -22.22 -7.06 -5.32
CA LEU A 737 -22.38 -7.43 -3.91
C LEU A 737 -23.87 -7.54 -3.53
N ARG A 738 -24.16 -8.33 -2.50
CA ARG A 738 -25.49 -8.57 -1.95
C ARG A 738 -25.70 -7.74 -0.68
N GLY A 739 -26.41 -6.62 -0.82
CA GLY A 739 -26.72 -5.70 0.27
C GLY A 739 -27.92 -6.13 1.14
N ALA A 740 -28.35 -5.22 2.01
CA ALA A 740 -29.58 -5.36 2.77
C ALA A 740 -30.78 -5.58 1.82
N SER A 741 -31.74 -6.39 2.26
CA SER A 741 -32.97 -6.68 1.49
C SER A 741 -32.74 -7.24 0.07
N ASP A 742 -31.61 -7.92 -0.16
CA ASP A 742 -31.21 -8.48 -1.46
C ASP A 742 -30.95 -7.44 -2.57
N ILE A 743 -30.68 -6.19 -2.18
CA ILE A 743 -30.27 -5.13 -3.11
C ILE A 743 -28.89 -5.47 -3.68
N ARG A 744 -28.79 -5.61 -5.01
CA ARG A 744 -27.49 -5.77 -5.69
C ARG A 744 -26.79 -4.41 -5.76
N VAL A 745 -25.58 -4.33 -5.21
CA VAL A 745 -24.71 -3.15 -5.27
C VAL A 745 -23.56 -3.46 -6.23
N GLY A 746 -23.54 -2.79 -7.38
CA GLY A 746 -22.43 -2.92 -8.34
C GLY A 746 -21.17 -2.26 -7.78
N VAL A 747 -20.04 -2.96 -7.85
CA VAL A 747 -18.73 -2.42 -7.43
C VAL A 747 -17.65 -2.78 -8.44
N ASP A 748 -16.73 -1.85 -8.67
CA ASP A 748 -15.42 -2.14 -9.24
C ASP A 748 -14.48 -2.51 -8.09
N LEU A 749 -13.75 -3.63 -8.26
CA LEU A 749 -12.92 -4.21 -7.20
C LEU A 749 -11.48 -4.43 -7.68
N TRP A 750 -10.52 -3.93 -6.91
CA TRP A 750 -9.08 -4.16 -7.06
C TRP A 750 -8.57 -5.03 -5.90
N HIS A 751 -7.49 -5.78 -6.14
CA HIS A 751 -6.84 -6.66 -5.16
C HIS A 751 -5.33 -6.44 -5.12
N VAL A 752 -4.76 -6.48 -3.91
CA VAL A 752 -3.32 -6.58 -3.62
C VAL A 752 -3.11 -7.58 -2.49
N LEU A 753 -2.07 -8.40 -2.59
CA LEU A 753 -1.60 -9.24 -1.49
C LEU A 753 -0.65 -8.44 -0.57
N MET A 754 -0.90 -8.49 0.73
CA MET A 754 -0.04 -7.90 1.75
C MET A 754 0.54 -9.00 2.65
N PRO A 755 1.86 -8.99 2.93
CA PRO A 755 2.45 -9.90 3.89
C PRO A 755 1.93 -9.60 5.32
N GLY A 756 1.30 -10.59 5.95
CA GLY A 756 0.70 -10.47 7.27
C GLY A 756 1.70 -10.73 8.40
N ARG A 757 1.61 -9.95 9.48
CA ARG A 757 2.54 -10.00 10.63
C ARG A 757 2.45 -11.28 11.47
N LYS A 758 1.34 -12.03 11.37
CA LYS A 758 1.07 -13.27 12.13
C LYS A 758 0.24 -14.29 11.34
N ASP A 759 -0.78 -13.83 10.63
CA ASP A 759 -1.87 -14.68 10.13
C ASP A 759 -1.74 -15.06 8.64
N GLY A 760 -0.52 -15.36 8.21
CA GLY A 760 -0.21 -15.74 6.82
C GLY A 760 -0.19 -14.53 5.87
N MET A 761 -0.62 -14.76 4.63
CA MET A 761 -0.83 -13.66 3.66
C MET A 761 -2.21 -13.02 3.86
N LEU A 762 -2.28 -11.69 3.72
CA LEU A 762 -3.52 -10.94 3.80
C LEU A 762 -3.91 -10.44 2.40
N HIS A 763 -5.20 -10.40 2.10
CA HIS A 763 -5.73 -9.89 0.85
C HIS A 763 -6.39 -8.53 1.11
N LEU A 764 -5.84 -7.45 0.57
CA LEU A 764 -6.47 -6.13 0.62
C LEU A 764 -7.32 -5.92 -0.63
N LEU A 765 -8.62 -5.77 -0.43
CA LEU A 765 -9.59 -5.46 -1.46
C LEU A 765 -9.98 -3.98 -1.36
N VAL A 766 -9.96 -3.29 -2.49
CA VAL A 766 -10.47 -1.92 -2.61
C VAL A 766 -11.69 -1.94 -3.51
N LEU A 767 -12.74 -1.22 -3.11
CA LEU A 767 -14.07 -1.25 -3.70
C LEU A 767 -14.53 0.18 -4.02
N ARG A 768 -15.04 0.38 -5.23
CA ARG A 768 -15.65 1.64 -5.68
C ARG A 768 -17.07 1.35 -6.14
N GLU A 769 -18.04 2.14 -5.70
CA GLU A 769 -19.45 1.96 -6.06
C GLU A 769 -19.64 2.28 -7.55
N ASP A 770 -20.25 1.37 -8.30
CA ASP A 770 -20.57 1.60 -9.71
C ASP A 770 -21.74 2.58 -9.80
N SER A 771 -21.42 3.86 -10.00
CA SER A 771 -22.39 4.95 -10.06
C SER A 771 -23.45 4.77 -11.15
N GLU A 772 -23.14 4.00 -12.19
CA GLU A 772 -24.09 3.63 -13.25
C GLU A 772 -25.13 2.63 -12.75
N ALA A 773 -24.73 1.65 -11.92
CA ALA A 773 -25.65 0.69 -11.31
C ALA A 773 -26.68 1.40 -10.41
N ARG A 774 -26.24 2.40 -9.63
CA ARG A 774 -27.11 3.19 -8.74
C ARG A 774 -28.22 3.94 -9.50
N ALA A 775 -27.98 4.34 -10.75
CA ALA A 775 -28.98 4.98 -11.60
C ALA A 775 -30.06 4.01 -12.12
N THR A 776 -29.81 2.70 -12.12
CA THR A 776 -30.76 1.67 -12.58
C THR A 776 -31.69 1.13 -11.49
N LEU A 777 -31.35 1.32 -10.22
CA LEU A 777 -32.18 0.89 -9.09
C LEU A 777 -33.48 1.72 -9.06
N PRO A 778 -34.67 1.09 -9.18
CA PRO A 778 -35.93 1.81 -9.14
C PRO A 778 -36.07 2.48 -7.77
N ASN A 779 -36.36 3.79 -7.78
CA ASN A 779 -36.36 4.61 -6.58
C ASN A 779 -37.44 4.13 -5.60
N ALA A 780 -37.03 3.26 -4.68
CA ALA A 780 -37.90 2.56 -3.74
C ALA A 780 -38.46 3.59 -2.77
N LYS A 781 -39.63 4.16 -3.10
CA LYS A 781 -40.41 5.03 -2.22
C LYS A 781 -40.44 4.36 -0.85
N MET A 782 -39.74 4.95 0.13
CA MET A 782 -39.65 4.39 1.47
C MET A 782 -41.05 4.08 1.94
N ALA A 783 -41.36 2.78 2.07
CA ALA A 783 -42.65 2.35 2.56
C ALA A 783 -42.78 2.94 3.95
N LYS A 784 -43.71 3.89 4.13
CA LYS A 784 -43.98 4.48 5.43
C LYS A 784 -44.41 3.33 6.34
N CYS A 785 -43.48 2.82 7.14
CA CYS A 785 -43.74 1.84 8.17
C CYS A 785 -44.54 2.57 9.25
N GLY A 786 -45.86 2.64 9.01
CA GLY A 786 -46.81 3.43 9.78
C GLY A 786 -47.12 2.80 11.11
N VAL A 787 -46.11 2.68 11.97
CA VAL A 787 -46.28 2.34 13.39
C VAL A 787 -47.08 3.47 14.03
N PRO A 788 -48.33 3.24 14.48
CA PRO A 788 -49.09 4.28 15.14
C PRO A 788 -48.49 4.57 16.52
N LEU A 789 -48.26 5.84 16.85
CA LEU A 789 -47.98 6.23 18.24
C LEU A 789 -49.26 6.08 19.07
N GLY A 790 -49.47 4.88 19.62
CA GLY A 790 -50.47 4.63 20.66
C GLY A 790 -49.92 5.00 22.04
N GLN A 791 -50.41 6.07 22.64
CA GLN A 791 -50.23 6.31 24.07
C GLN A 791 -51.10 5.32 24.86
N CYS A 792 -50.53 4.63 25.86
CA CYS A 792 -51.14 4.56 27.20
C CYS A 792 -50.24 3.88 28.24
N SER A 793 -50.60 4.11 29.50
CA SER A 793 -49.82 3.76 30.70
C SER A 793 -50.02 2.31 31.17
N SER A 794 -49.00 1.82 31.87
CA SER A 794 -49.04 0.82 32.96
C SER A 794 -50.41 0.28 33.44
N SER A 795 -50.59 -1.04 33.37
CA SER A 795 -51.09 -1.87 34.49
C SER A 795 -50.93 -3.37 34.16
N SER A 796 -51.36 -4.27 35.03
CA SER A 796 -50.86 -5.65 35.13
C SER A 796 -51.91 -6.76 34.87
N THR A 797 -51.39 -8.00 34.88
CA THR A 797 -52.04 -9.26 35.33
C THR A 797 -52.89 -10.13 34.37
N SER A 798 -52.66 -11.45 34.54
CA SER A 798 -53.55 -12.62 34.30
C SER A 798 -54.07 -12.99 32.88
N ALA A 799 -53.36 -13.95 32.27
CA ALA A 799 -53.79 -15.34 31.98
C ALA A 799 -55.08 -15.68 31.15
N SER A 800 -54.94 -16.74 30.33
CA SER A 800 -55.99 -17.55 29.63
C SER A 800 -56.93 -16.78 28.66
N ASP A 801 -57.21 -17.26 27.46
CA ASP A 801 -57.74 -18.62 27.17
C ASP A 801 -57.30 -19.18 25.80
N SER A 802 -58.01 -20.20 25.29
CA SER A 802 -57.69 -21.03 24.13
C SER A 802 -58.92 -21.33 23.24
N GLY A 803 -58.68 -21.62 21.97
CA GLY A 803 -59.67 -21.74 20.89
C GLY A 803 -59.20 -20.91 19.69
N ASP A 804 -58.81 -21.47 18.54
CA ASP A 804 -59.47 -22.47 17.67
C ASP A 804 -60.75 -21.93 17.01
N GLY A 805 -60.80 -22.00 15.67
CA GLY A 805 -61.73 -21.23 14.84
C GLY A 805 -61.36 -21.28 13.36
N VAL A 806 -61.97 -22.23 12.65
CA VAL A 806 -61.74 -22.45 11.21
C VAL A 806 -62.74 -21.68 10.36
N GLY A 807 -62.22 -20.92 9.38
CA GLY A 807 -62.95 -20.47 8.19
C GLY A 807 -63.66 -19.11 8.28
N ASP A 808 -63.52 -18.32 7.22
CA ASP A 808 -64.62 -18.18 6.25
C ASP A 808 -64.04 -17.87 4.85
N GLN A 809 -64.88 -17.97 3.82
CA GLN A 809 -64.58 -17.57 2.45
C GLN A 809 -64.87 -16.07 2.24
N GLY A 810 -64.15 -15.42 1.33
CA GLY A 810 -64.39 -14.02 0.97
C GLY A 810 -63.77 -13.66 -0.36
N ASP A 811 -64.59 -13.58 -1.40
CA ASP A 811 -64.16 -13.32 -2.77
C ASP A 811 -63.40 -11.99 -2.91
N ARG A 812 -62.37 -11.98 -3.77
CA ARG A 812 -61.80 -10.75 -4.31
C ARG A 812 -61.26 -10.93 -5.72
N GLU A 813 -61.50 -9.93 -6.55
CA GLU A 813 -61.36 -9.97 -8.00
C GLU A 813 -59.90 -10.02 -8.47
N PRO A 814 -59.61 -10.64 -9.63
CA PRO A 814 -58.29 -10.59 -10.25
C PRO A 814 -57.99 -9.16 -10.71
N SER A 815 -57.00 -8.52 -10.08
CA SER A 815 -56.60 -7.15 -10.42
C SER A 815 -55.68 -7.14 -11.65
N GLU A 816 -56.24 -6.88 -12.83
CA GLU A 816 -55.49 -6.67 -14.08
C GLU A 816 -54.67 -5.36 -14.05
N SER A 817 -53.49 -5.38 -13.42
CA SER A 817 -52.58 -4.22 -13.41
C SER A 817 -51.09 -4.60 -13.43
N SER A 818 -50.66 -5.34 -14.46
CA SER A 818 -49.24 -5.69 -14.68
C SER A 818 -48.82 -5.55 -16.14
N TYR A 819 -48.96 -4.33 -16.69
CA TYR A 819 -48.39 -3.94 -17.99
C TYR A 819 -47.74 -2.55 -17.89
N MET A 820 -46.73 -2.30 -18.73
CA MET A 820 -45.97 -1.04 -18.83
C MET A 820 -45.12 -0.66 -17.60
N SER A 821 -43.93 -1.27 -17.47
CA SER A 821 -42.76 -0.56 -16.94
C SER A 821 -41.87 -0.18 -18.13
N GLN A 822 -42.10 1.02 -18.69
CA GLN A 822 -41.31 1.52 -19.82
C GLN A 822 -39.97 2.08 -19.33
N LYS A 823 -38.90 1.83 -20.11
CA LYS A 823 -37.59 2.46 -19.90
C LYS A 823 -37.75 3.99 -19.91
N SER A 824 -37.14 4.68 -18.94
CA SER A 824 -37.22 6.15 -18.89
C SER A 824 -36.37 6.79 -19.99
N CYS A 825 -37.01 7.60 -20.84
CA CYS A 825 -36.35 8.38 -21.89
C CYS A 825 -36.16 9.87 -21.53
N THR A 826 -36.46 10.28 -20.28
CA THR A 826 -36.59 11.70 -19.91
C THR A 826 -35.28 12.40 -19.48
N SER A 827 -34.16 11.66 -19.45
CA SER A 827 -32.82 12.18 -19.13
C SER A 827 -32.40 13.41 -19.95
N LEU A 828 -32.95 13.59 -21.16
CA LEU A 828 -32.54 14.62 -22.12
C LEU A 828 -32.55 16.06 -21.54
N LEU A 829 -33.55 16.40 -20.71
CA LEU A 829 -33.66 17.72 -20.07
C LEU A 829 -32.83 17.87 -18.78
N GLN A 830 -32.20 16.79 -18.29
CA GLN A 830 -31.20 16.84 -17.23
C GLN A 830 -29.77 16.82 -17.80
N SER A 831 -29.56 16.22 -18.97
CA SER A 831 -28.25 16.11 -19.62
C SER A 831 -27.70 17.43 -20.17
N PHE A 832 -28.56 18.42 -20.49
CA PHE A 832 -28.16 19.65 -21.18
C PHE A 832 -28.79 20.90 -20.55
N PRO A 833 -28.20 21.47 -19.47
CA PRO A 833 -28.65 22.73 -18.89
C PRO A 833 -28.46 23.95 -19.81
N GLU A 834 -27.75 23.81 -20.93
CA GLU A 834 -27.62 24.81 -22.00
C GLU A 834 -28.77 24.80 -23.02
N LEU A 835 -29.72 23.87 -22.95
CA LEU A 835 -30.87 23.83 -23.85
C LEU A 835 -31.83 25.00 -23.56
N VAL A 836 -31.96 25.94 -24.50
CA VAL A 836 -32.79 27.14 -24.37
C VAL A 836 -34.15 27.00 -25.05
N ASP A 837 -34.21 26.29 -26.17
CA ASP A 837 -35.48 26.05 -26.89
C ASP A 837 -35.58 24.60 -27.42
N MET A 838 -36.80 24.09 -27.46
CA MET A 838 -37.16 22.75 -27.96
C MET A 838 -38.52 22.83 -28.67
N THR A 839 -38.48 22.85 -30.00
CA THR A 839 -39.67 22.76 -30.84
C THR A 839 -39.86 21.32 -31.32
N LEU A 840 -41.07 20.76 -31.18
CA LEU A 840 -41.40 19.38 -31.55
C LEU A 840 -42.53 19.35 -32.59
N CYS A 841 -42.29 18.73 -33.75
CA CYS A 841 -43.35 18.34 -34.68
C CYS A 841 -43.88 16.97 -34.26
N VAL A 842 -45.20 16.85 -34.10
CA VAL A 842 -45.86 15.63 -33.60
C VAL A 842 -47.02 15.21 -34.48
N ASP A 843 -47.09 13.93 -34.86
CA ASP A 843 -48.22 13.39 -35.61
C ASP A 843 -49.43 13.21 -34.68
N ALA A 844 -50.38 14.14 -34.79
CA ALA A 844 -51.62 14.16 -34.04
C ALA A 844 -52.62 13.04 -34.43
N THR A 845 -52.35 12.28 -35.51
CA THR A 845 -53.13 11.08 -35.85
C THR A 845 -52.73 9.88 -34.98
N THR A 846 -51.51 9.86 -34.44
CA THR A 846 -51.03 8.78 -33.57
C THR A 846 -51.67 8.81 -32.18
N HIS A 847 -51.72 7.65 -31.52
CA HIS A 847 -52.30 7.55 -30.19
C HIS A 847 -51.50 8.30 -29.11
N TRP A 848 -50.18 8.46 -29.30
CA TRP A 848 -49.24 9.01 -28.31
C TRP A 848 -48.65 10.40 -28.67
N PHE A 849 -49.03 10.98 -29.82
CA PHE A 849 -48.40 12.18 -30.38
C PHE A 849 -46.89 11.93 -30.55
N ASP A 850 -46.58 10.96 -31.39
CA ASP A 850 -45.22 10.57 -31.73
C ASP A 850 -44.52 11.72 -32.47
N VAL A 851 -43.26 11.97 -32.11
CA VAL A 851 -42.46 13.12 -32.59
C VAL A 851 -41.80 12.74 -33.92
N GLU A 852 -42.24 13.38 -34.99
CA GLU A 852 -41.63 13.22 -36.32
C GLU A 852 -40.30 14.00 -36.42
N GLN A 853 -40.25 15.19 -35.82
CA GLN A 853 -39.08 16.07 -35.86
C GLN A 853 -38.90 16.80 -34.54
N ALA A 854 -37.65 16.95 -34.08
CA ALA A 854 -37.29 17.73 -32.91
C ALA A 854 -36.18 18.73 -33.27
N HIS A 855 -36.42 20.01 -33.01
CA HIS A 855 -35.44 21.08 -33.14
C HIS A 855 -35.01 21.57 -31.75
N LEU A 856 -33.74 21.35 -31.41
CA LEU A 856 -33.11 21.71 -30.15
C LEU A 856 -32.16 22.89 -30.38
N SER A 857 -32.30 23.97 -29.62
CA SER A 857 -31.38 25.11 -29.64
C SER A 857 -30.69 25.27 -28.29
N PHE A 858 -29.37 25.24 -28.30
CA PHE A 858 -28.52 25.42 -27.13
C PHE A 858 -27.94 26.84 -27.11
N GLN A 859 -27.64 27.38 -25.93
CA GLN A 859 -26.95 28.65 -25.78
C GLN A 859 -25.85 28.54 -24.72
N ARG A 860 -24.61 28.89 -25.10
CA ARG A 860 -23.47 28.91 -24.20
C ARG A 860 -23.69 29.93 -23.08
N GLN A 861 -23.70 29.49 -21.83
CA GLN A 861 -23.67 30.41 -20.69
C GLN A 861 -22.24 30.98 -20.53
N PRO A 862 -22.01 32.30 -20.66
CA PRO A 862 -20.66 32.87 -20.77
C PRO A 862 -19.88 32.94 -19.43
N GLN A 863 -20.47 32.46 -18.33
CA GLN A 863 -19.87 32.53 -16.98
C GLN A 863 -19.54 31.17 -16.36
N SER A 864 -19.95 30.05 -16.98
CA SER A 864 -19.60 28.70 -16.53
C SER A 864 -18.37 28.17 -17.29
N SER A 865 -17.24 28.03 -16.59
CA SER A 865 -16.08 27.26 -17.11
C SER A 865 -16.45 25.81 -17.42
N ASP A 866 -17.39 25.28 -16.64
CA ASP A 866 -17.78 23.87 -16.61
C ASP A 866 -18.98 23.61 -17.53
N SER A 867 -19.09 24.33 -18.66
CA SER A 867 -20.22 24.17 -19.59
C SER A 867 -20.30 22.75 -20.16
N SER A 868 -21.34 22.02 -19.75
CA SER A 868 -21.74 20.70 -20.23
C SER A 868 -22.20 20.66 -21.69
N MET A 869 -22.25 21.81 -22.37
CA MET A 869 -22.74 21.98 -23.75
C MET A 869 -22.30 20.84 -24.70
N PRO A 870 -23.22 20.25 -25.46
CA PRO A 870 -22.90 19.13 -26.35
C PRO A 870 -21.89 19.58 -27.40
N SER A 871 -20.89 18.73 -27.67
CA SER A 871 -19.83 19.00 -28.64
C SER A 871 -19.48 17.71 -29.36
N LEU A 872 -19.20 17.81 -30.66
CA LEU A 872 -18.97 16.63 -31.50
C LEU A 872 -17.78 15.79 -31.00
N ARG A 873 -16.79 16.44 -30.37
CA ARG A 873 -15.66 15.76 -29.71
C ARG A 873 -16.08 14.73 -28.67
N ARG A 874 -17.19 14.93 -27.93
CA ARG A 874 -17.65 13.99 -26.91
C ARG A 874 -18.54 12.86 -27.45
N LEU A 875 -18.89 12.90 -28.75
CA LEU A 875 -19.60 11.83 -29.44
C LEU A 875 -18.64 10.86 -30.17
N VAL A 876 -17.36 11.21 -30.24
CA VAL A 876 -16.30 10.51 -30.99
C VAL A 876 -15.20 10.08 -30.04
N ARG A 877 -14.57 8.92 -30.26
CA ARG A 877 -13.46 8.45 -29.44
C ARG A 877 -12.26 9.43 -29.49
N PRO A 878 -11.54 9.66 -28.37
CA PRO A 878 -10.40 10.57 -28.33
C PRO A 878 -9.31 10.28 -29.38
N THR A 879 -9.09 9.01 -29.71
CA THR A 879 -8.14 8.53 -30.74
C THR A 879 -8.55 8.91 -32.16
N GLU A 880 -9.85 8.95 -32.44
CA GLU A 880 -10.40 9.24 -33.78
C GLU A 880 -10.67 10.73 -33.99
N TRP A 881 -10.65 11.53 -32.92
CA TRP A 881 -11.05 12.94 -32.95
C TRP A 881 -10.30 13.76 -34.01
N GLU A 882 -8.98 13.66 -34.11
CA GLU A 882 -8.21 14.40 -35.12
C GLU A 882 -8.43 13.86 -36.55
N THR A 883 -8.84 12.59 -36.71
CA THR A 883 -9.26 12.04 -38.01
C THR A 883 -10.63 12.59 -38.42
N VAL A 884 -11.60 12.65 -37.49
CA VAL A 884 -12.91 13.25 -37.75
C VAL A 884 -12.80 14.74 -37.99
N ARG A 885 -11.99 15.45 -37.20
CA ARG A 885 -11.73 16.90 -37.32
C ARG A 885 -11.03 17.28 -38.63
N SER A 886 -10.05 16.49 -39.07
CA SER A 886 -9.39 16.71 -40.37
C SER A 886 -10.32 16.38 -41.55
N LYS A 887 -11.12 15.31 -41.45
CA LYS A 887 -12.23 15.05 -42.40
C LYS A 887 -13.21 16.22 -42.47
N LEU A 888 -13.76 16.69 -41.36
CA LEU A 888 -14.73 17.80 -41.36
C LEU A 888 -14.17 19.09 -41.97
N LYS A 889 -12.90 19.41 -41.70
CA LYS A 889 -12.20 20.52 -42.37
C LYS A 889 -12.10 20.33 -43.89
N THR A 890 -11.81 19.12 -44.38
CA THR A 890 -11.74 18.82 -45.83
C THR A 890 -13.11 18.65 -46.51
N VAL A 891 -14.14 18.20 -45.78
CA VAL A 891 -15.51 18.09 -46.31
C VAL A 891 -16.16 19.47 -46.48
N SER A 892 -15.71 20.51 -45.76
CA SER A 892 -16.09 21.91 -46.02
C SER A 892 -15.77 22.40 -47.44
N THR A 893 -14.94 21.68 -48.21
CA THR A 893 -14.60 21.97 -49.61
C THR A 893 -14.95 20.85 -50.59
N SER A 894 -15.61 19.76 -50.15
CA SER A 894 -15.95 18.60 -50.99
C SER A 894 -17.36 18.06 -50.75
N ALA A 895 -18.13 17.91 -51.82
CA ALA A 895 -19.56 17.59 -51.76
C ALA A 895 -19.82 16.10 -51.49
N GLY A 896 -20.11 15.78 -50.22
CA GLY A 896 -20.56 14.46 -49.77
C GLY A 896 -19.42 13.51 -49.38
N ALA A 897 -19.41 13.06 -48.13
CA ALA A 897 -18.44 12.09 -47.63
C ALA A 897 -19.06 11.12 -46.60
N GLU A 898 -18.67 9.85 -46.64
CA GLU A 898 -19.04 8.87 -45.61
C GLU A 898 -18.37 9.22 -44.28
N LEU A 899 -19.18 9.47 -43.26
CA LEU A 899 -18.74 9.77 -41.90
C LEU A 899 -19.06 8.58 -40.99
N ARG A 900 -18.09 7.66 -40.84
CA ARG A 900 -18.09 6.66 -39.77
C ARG A 900 -17.55 7.29 -38.49
N LEU A 901 -18.34 7.30 -37.43
CA LEU A 901 -18.00 7.75 -36.08
C LEU A 901 -18.09 6.55 -35.13
N HIS A 902 -17.01 6.18 -34.46
CA HIS A 902 -17.12 5.22 -33.37
C HIS A 902 -17.49 5.91 -32.06
N LEU A 903 -18.47 5.34 -31.37
CA LEU A 903 -19.01 5.90 -30.14
C LEU A 903 -18.08 5.62 -28.95
N VAL A 904 -18.12 6.51 -27.95
CA VAL A 904 -17.22 6.48 -26.79
C VAL A 904 -17.48 5.29 -25.86
N ASP A 905 -18.75 5.00 -25.56
CA ASP A 905 -19.12 4.07 -24.49
C ASP A 905 -19.05 2.57 -24.86
N ASP A 906 -18.93 2.23 -26.14
CA ASP A 906 -18.81 0.85 -26.60
C ASP A 906 -17.76 0.71 -27.71
N ALA A 907 -16.72 -0.08 -27.42
CA ALA A 907 -15.66 -0.46 -28.33
C ALA A 907 -16.17 -1.09 -29.65
N LYS A 908 -17.37 -1.69 -29.64
CA LYS A 908 -17.96 -2.47 -30.74
C LYS A 908 -18.99 -1.72 -31.58
N ARG A 909 -19.37 -0.48 -31.20
CA ARG A 909 -20.36 0.33 -31.95
C ARG A 909 -19.74 1.41 -32.81
N SER A 910 -20.21 1.51 -34.05
CA SER A 910 -19.98 2.66 -34.94
C SER A 910 -21.27 3.09 -35.63
N MET A 911 -21.50 4.39 -35.68
CA MET A 911 -22.50 5.00 -36.56
C MET A 911 -21.83 5.31 -37.90
N VAL A 912 -22.48 4.95 -39.00
CA VAL A 912 -22.10 5.32 -40.37
C VAL A 912 -23.21 6.21 -40.91
N ALA A 913 -22.84 7.32 -41.56
CA ALA A 913 -23.80 8.22 -42.18
C ALA A 913 -23.23 8.84 -43.46
N GLN A 914 -24.09 9.19 -44.42
CA GLN A 914 -23.72 10.13 -45.47
C GLN A 914 -23.69 11.55 -44.88
N GLY A 915 -22.49 12.11 -44.77
CA GLY A 915 -22.27 13.45 -44.24
C GLY A 915 -22.14 14.50 -45.35
N GLN A 916 -23.00 15.52 -45.30
CA GLN A 916 -22.83 16.77 -46.04
C GLN A 916 -22.53 17.89 -45.06
N ALA A 917 -21.31 18.43 -45.10
CA ALA A 917 -20.97 19.66 -44.39
C ALA A 917 -21.20 20.84 -45.31
N SER A 918 -21.99 21.81 -44.86
CA SER A 918 -22.16 23.11 -45.53
C SER A 918 -21.70 24.23 -44.61
N MET A 919 -21.07 25.25 -45.18
CA MET A 919 -20.65 26.44 -44.43
C MET A 919 -21.89 27.31 -44.18
N TYR A 920 -22.27 27.45 -42.90
CA TYR A 920 -23.40 28.28 -42.52
C TYR A 920 -22.88 29.65 -42.06
N LYS A 921 -23.09 30.67 -42.88
CA LYS A 921 -22.91 32.06 -42.44
C LYS A 921 -24.21 32.50 -41.75
N PRO A 922 -24.24 32.73 -40.42
CA PRO A 922 -25.46 33.17 -39.76
C PRO A 922 -25.87 34.58 -40.26
N PRO A 923 -27.17 34.91 -40.35
CA PRO A 923 -27.67 36.22 -40.76
C PRO A 923 -27.37 37.41 -39.82
N ARG A 924 -26.23 37.42 -39.10
CA ARG A 924 -25.82 38.47 -38.17
C ARG A 924 -24.30 38.63 -38.19
N ASP A 925 -23.78 39.79 -38.61
CA ASP A 925 -22.32 40.06 -38.69
C ASP A 925 -21.64 40.29 -37.31
N HIS A 926 -22.18 39.71 -36.25
CA HIS A 926 -21.72 39.93 -34.87
C HIS A 926 -20.82 38.81 -34.33
N GLU A 927 -20.73 37.70 -35.06
CA GLU A 927 -19.88 36.55 -34.76
C GLU A 927 -19.13 36.15 -36.03
N ASP A 928 -17.83 36.43 -36.12
CA ASP A 928 -16.92 35.92 -37.17
C ASP A 928 -16.66 34.39 -37.04
N GLY A 929 -17.60 33.67 -36.44
CA GLY A 929 -17.55 32.23 -36.22
C GLY A 929 -17.86 31.48 -37.51
N MET A 930 -16.89 30.70 -38.01
CA MET A 930 -17.13 29.74 -39.08
C MET A 930 -18.02 28.60 -38.55
N LYS A 931 -19.33 28.69 -38.78
CA LYS A 931 -20.28 27.64 -38.38
C LYS A 931 -20.42 26.61 -39.51
N LEU A 932 -20.45 25.33 -39.15
CA LEU A 932 -20.67 24.23 -40.08
C LEU A 932 -22.04 23.61 -39.78
N CYS A 933 -22.89 23.56 -40.80
CA CYS A 933 -24.11 22.78 -40.79
C CYS A 933 -23.78 21.37 -41.31
N LEU A 934 -23.71 20.41 -40.39
CA LEU A 934 -23.41 19.01 -40.64
C LEU A 934 -24.71 18.23 -40.75
N GLN A 935 -25.16 17.98 -41.98
CA GLN A 935 -26.30 17.12 -42.26
C GLN A 935 -25.82 15.67 -42.40
N LEU A 936 -26.21 14.81 -41.47
CA LEU A 936 -26.02 13.37 -41.50
C LEU A 936 -27.33 12.71 -41.93
N THR A 937 -27.29 12.02 -43.06
CA THR A 937 -28.42 11.26 -43.64
C THR A 937 -28.05 9.79 -43.74
N GLU A 938 -29.06 8.91 -43.89
CA GLU A 938 -28.86 7.45 -44.00
C GLU A 938 -28.05 6.87 -42.82
N MET A 939 -28.41 7.25 -41.58
CA MET A 939 -27.67 6.80 -40.40
C MET A 939 -27.88 5.30 -40.13
N VAL A 940 -26.79 4.54 -40.12
CA VAL A 940 -26.74 3.09 -39.83
C VAL A 940 -25.83 2.83 -38.64
N PHE A 941 -26.35 2.13 -37.63
CA PHE A 941 -25.56 1.69 -36.47
C PHE A 941 -25.02 0.27 -36.70
N GLU A 942 -23.70 0.16 -36.92
CA GLU A 942 -22.99 -1.12 -37.04
C GLU A 942 -22.60 -1.64 -35.65
N ASP A 943 -23.23 -2.73 -35.20
CA ASP A 943 -22.77 -3.56 -34.08
C ASP A 943 -21.73 -4.56 -34.60
N LYS A 944 -20.45 -4.40 -34.25
CA LYS A 944 -19.32 -5.20 -34.78
C LYS A 944 -19.53 -6.71 -34.67
N ALA A 945 -20.19 -7.17 -33.60
CA ALA A 945 -20.52 -8.58 -33.39
C ALA A 945 -21.37 -9.19 -34.54
N SER A 946 -22.27 -8.43 -35.14
CA SER A 946 -23.08 -8.90 -36.29
C SER A 946 -22.25 -9.07 -37.57
N ARG A 947 -21.20 -8.25 -37.73
CA ARG A 947 -20.28 -8.30 -38.87
C ARG A 947 -19.35 -9.50 -38.78
N ASP A 948 -18.84 -9.78 -37.58
CA ASP A 948 -17.98 -10.92 -37.31
C ASP A 948 -18.74 -12.26 -37.47
N TRP A 949 -20.02 -12.32 -37.06
CA TRP A 949 -20.89 -13.49 -37.32
C TRP A 949 -21.17 -13.72 -38.81
N ASN A 950 -21.46 -12.66 -39.58
CA ASN A 950 -21.66 -12.80 -41.03
C ASN A 950 -20.37 -13.18 -41.77
N LEU A 951 -19.20 -12.75 -41.28
CA LEU A 951 -17.91 -13.19 -41.84
C LEU A 951 -17.58 -14.64 -41.46
N ALA A 952 -18.01 -15.14 -40.31
CA ALA A 952 -17.92 -16.57 -39.99
C ALA A 952 -18.84 -17.39 -40.91
N ALA A 953 -20.10 -17.00 -41.07
CA ALA A 953 -21.11 -17.68 -41.91
C ALA A 953 -20.89 -17.53 -43.44
N ILE A 954 -19.80 -16.89 -43.86
CA ILE A 954 -19.32 -16.82 -45.26
C ILE A 954 -18.02 -17.64 -45.45
N ASN A 955 -17.46 -18.19 -44.36
CA ASN A 955 -16.30 -19.09 -44.37
C ASN A 955 -16.65 -20.54 -43.94
N GLU A 956 -17.93 -20.84 -43.71
CA GLU A 956 -18.50 -22.21 -43.74
C GLU A 956 -19.19 -22.46 -45.09
#